data_AF-A0A7Y5MPL5-F1
#
_entry.id   AF-A0A7Y5MPL5-F1
#
_cell.length_a   1.000
_cell.length_b   1.000
_cell.length_c   1.000
_cell.angle_alpha   90.00
_cell.angle_beta   90.00
_cell.angle_gamma   90.00
#
_symmetry.space_group_name_H-M   'P 1'
#
loop_
_entity.id
_entity.type
_entity.pdbx_description
1 polymer ?
#
loop_
_entity_poly.entity_id
_entity_poly.type
_entity_poly.pdbx_seq_one_letter_code
_entity_poly.pdbx_strand_id
1 'polypeptide(L)'
;GGTVSVAKYDRGTSQAEREELRKNPPHILLTNYMMLEYLLVRPADRDGIFANHRCKFLVLDEVHTYRGTLGTNIAFLIRRLKAHLENARQDWHPHVSSEEKRYRYPKLLPIGTSATIKSVAEEGKSREEIVRLRDEAVQAFFSPLVGIEKESIKVLGEEIQDITIPTEAAYPATPKAPHLGEESIDDLEKVREALCELAGQAESTSLAEAASCCRILWDLNHWLIYAPLSVSQIVDKVQAEVPERKIIDREQIRKEVESALVIGAALPEGTPGALRLRVHRLIRGGWRFHRSLNPADGKLFPMGEEQDETGYPTAPLYLCRNCGADYMRFVGDPETGPLRPSAVHDDGPEWMLYEHERFEGVEEDIEELEDEEEVSPPRRRGRQQPKQVKGKPILKGSFDPKGLLFSPVEDDYPMKVTLVPARTKCLCCGGSAGSRNVISPVALGTSAAVKVLSEGMVEALDSAHSEGRDPDRKERLLIFSDSRQDAAHQARFISFASRYDRMRRRCYEIIEEYGRLPIQRIVELLGDRAVQEKDNPHVPEGRAWLTDEDKNRIRAWEEAPLLDDISTTAGYRATIVNVGLVGVRYSHLDEYVEAMGDSQAGEWGINKKHMEHICRCILDEIRVRSCLSRDMLRYNPLHSAYPQHFKLADWERRIKQPQAFAADTNGNPLPYIESNEVPQGIKVQNAWRKPKTGGKGPGPQRIVEHLLAAIGGIEPTPETMVAMLAFLKDGGFLQAAELFGARDRGRFLQVKADAIQLELCSE
;
A
#
# COMPACT_ATOMS: atom_id res chain seq x y z
N GLY A 1 44.31 -27.56 12.18
CA GLY A 1 44.23 -26.72 10.97
C GLY A 1 43.94 -25.28 11.38
N GLY A 2 44.41 -24.29 10.63
CA GLY A 2 44.31 -22.87 10.97
C GLY A 2 42.98 -22.20 10.59
N THR A 3 41.85 -22.89 10.75
CA THR A 3 40.52 -22.42 10.34
C THR A 3 39.79 -21.74 11.49
N VAL A 4 39.42 -20.47 11.33
CA VAL A 4 38.61 -19.72 12.30
C VAL A 4 37.19 -20.30 12.35
N SER A 5 36.70 -20.66 13.54
CA SER A 5 35.30 -21.09 13.73
C SER A 5 34.41 -19.93 14.16
N VAL A 6 33.28 -19.77 13.47
CA VAL A 6 32.27 -18.74 13.72
C VAL A 6 30.94 -19.43 13.99
N ALA A 7 30.21 -18.99 15.01
CA ALA A 7 28.86 -19.48 15.27
C ALA A 7 27.95 -18.37 15.84
N LYS A 8 26.64 -18.58 15.73
CA LYS A 8 25.61 -17.69 16.29
C LYS A 8 24.92 -18.33 17.50
N TYR A 9 24.51 -17.50 18.45
CA TYR A 9 23.60 -17.86 19.54
C TYR A 9 22.42 -16.88 19.52
N ASP A 10 21.30 -17.32 18.95
CA ASP A 10 20.06 -16.56 18.87
C ASP A 10 18.87 -17.33 19.49
N ARG A 11 17.63 -16.85 19.31
CA ARG A 11 16.43 -17.51 19.85
C ARG A 11 16.12 -18.85 19.15
N GLY A 12 16.59 -19.04 17.92
CA GLY A 12 16.39 -20.24 17.11
C GLY A 12 17.45 -21.33 17.30
N THR A 13 18.64 -21.00 17.83
CA THR A 13 19.70 -21.98 18.16
C THR A 13 19.13 -23.10 19.02
N SER A 14 19.14 -24.33 18.50
CA SER A 14 18.57 -25.54 19.10
C SER A 14 19.34 -26.03 20.33
N GLN A 15 18.77 -26.98 21.08
CA GLN A 15 19.45 -27.54 22.25
C GLN A 15 20.74 -28.29 21.87
N ALA A 16 20.76 -29.02 20.75
CA ALA A 16 21.94 -29.73 20.28
C ALA A 16 23.08 -28.78 19.91
N GLU A 17 22.78 -27.69 19.19
CA GLU A 17 23.76 -26.64 18.89
C GLU A 17 24.30 -25.97 20.17
N ARG A 18 23.44 -25.70 21.17
CA ARG A 18 23.89 -25.15 22.47
C ARG A 18 24.81 -26.11 23.22
N GLU A 19 24.54 -27.40 23.20
CA GLU A 19 25.39 -28.41 23.83
C GLU A 19 26.74 -28.55 23.11
N GLU A 20 26.78 -28.39 21.79
CA GLU A 20 28.03 -28.35 21.05
C GLU A 20 28.83 -27.06 21.33
N LEU A 21 28.18 -25.89 21.34
CA LEU A 21 28.83 -24.61 21.68
C LEU A 21 29.41 -24.57 23.11
N ARG A 22 28.85 -25.34 24.05
CA ARG A 22 29.41 -25.51 25.41
C ARG A 22 30.63 -26.42 25.47
N LYS A 23 30.74 -27.40 24.56
CA LYS A 23 31.88 -28.33 24.47
C LYS A 23 33.03 -27.72 23.68
N ASN A 24 32.71 -27.09 22.55
CA ASN A 24 33.63 -26.51 21.59
C ASN A 24 33.24 -25.03 21.32
N PRO A 25 33.54 -24.09 22.24
CA PRO A 25 33.24 -22.68 22.05
C PRO A 25 33.92 -22.11 20.78
N PRO A 26 33.24 -21.27 19.98
CA PRO A 26 33.76 -20.77 18.72
C PRO A 26 34.82 -19.67 18.93
N HIS A 27 35.65 -19.43 17.91
CA HIS A 27 36.57 -18.29 17.91
C HIS A 27 35.83 -16.94 17.82
N ILE A 28 34.68 -16.93 17.14
CA ILE A 28 33.79 -15.76 17.01
C ILE A 28 32.36 -16.20 17.37
N LEU A 29 31.74 -15.54 18.35
CA LEU A 29 30.37 -15.78 18.80
C LEU A 29 29.47 -14.58 18.47
N LEU A 30 28.52 -14.76 17.56
CA LEU A 30 27.54 -13.75 17.18
C LEU A 30 26.28 -13.89 18.06
N THR A 31 25.94 -12.84 18.81
CA THR A 31 24.80 -12.83 19.74
C THR A 31 24.19 -11.44 19.86
N ASN A 32 22.90 -11.35 20.22
CA ASN A 32 22.26 -10.09 20.63
C ASN A 32 22.29 -9.93 22.16
N TYR A 33 22.00 -8.72 22.65
CA TYR A 33 22.04 -8.39 24.08
C TYR A 33 21.13 -9.28 24.96
N MET A 34 19.92 -9.63 24.49
CA MET A 34 19.04 -10.53 25.24
C MET A 34 19.63 -11.93 25.40
N MET A 35 20.25 -12.46 24.34
CA MET A 35 20.87 -13.79 24.39
C MET A 35 22.17 -13.77 25.19
N LEU A 36 22.95 -12.69 25.14
CA LEU A 36 24.09 -12.48 26.03
C LEU A 36 23.68 -12.43 27.51
N GLU A 37 22.50 -11.90 27.83
CA GLU A 37 21.92 -12.00 29.17
C GLU A 37 21.61 -13.45 29.56
N TYR A 38 20.94 -14.24 28.70
CA TYR A 38 20.71 -15.67 28.97
C TYR A 38 22.02 -16.47 29.10
N LEU A 39 23.03 -16.18 28.28
CA LEU A 39 24.36 -16.78 28.35
C LEU A 39 25.07 -16.52 29.69
N LEU A 40 24.79 -15.40 30.36
CA LEU A 40 25.36 -15.08 31.67
C LEU A 40 24.48 -15.51 32.86
N VAL A 41 23.18 -15.73 32.65
CA VAL A 41 22.24 -16.14 33.71
C VAL A 41 22.12 -17.65 33.83
N ARG A 42 22.25 -18.42 32.74
CA ARG A 42 22.15 -19.89 32.76
C ARG A 42 23.51 -20.53 33.08
N PRO A 43 23.67 -21.26 34.20
CA PRO A 43 24.98 -21.80 34.60
C PRO A 43 25.64 -22.69 33.54
N ALA A 44 24.88 -23.58 32.90
CA ALA A 44 25.42 -24.48 31.87
C ALA A 44 25.92 -23.77 30.60
N ASP A 45 25.30 -22.66 30.21
CA ASP A 45 25.80 -21.82 29.11
C ASP A 45 27.01 -21.00 29.59
N ARG A 46 26.88 -20.33 30.74
CA ARG A 46 27.88 -19.44 31.36
C ARG A 46 29.21 -20.13 31.64
N ASP A 47 29.16 -21.32 32.23
CA ASP A 47 30.33 -22.05 32.75
C ASP A 47 30.88 -23.08 31.74
N GLY A 48 30.22 -23.23 30.60
CA GLY A 48 30.70 -23.94 29.41
C GLY A 48 31.35 -22.98 28.42
N ILE A 49 30.57 -22.05 27.86
CA ILE A 49 30.98 -21.17 26.74
C ILE A 49 32.09 -20.19 27.13
N PHE A 50 32.11 -19.73 28.39
CA PHE A 50 33.15 -18.80 28.88
C PHE A 50 34.25 -19.48 29.73
N ALA A 51 34.24 -20.80 29.92
CA ALA A 51 35.37 -21.47 30.57
C ALA A 51 36.60 -21.46 29.65
N ASN A 52 37.79 -21.22 30.24
CA ASN A 52 39.08 -21.11 29.55
C ASN A 52 39.17 -20.07 28.42
N HIS A 53 38.14 -19.24 28.26
CA HIS A 53 38.00 -18.32 27.15
C HIS A 53 39.16 -17.31 27.12
N ARG A 54 39.48 -16.82 25.92
CA ARG A 54 40.46 -15.74 25.67
C ARG A 54 39.79 -14.57 24.95
N CYS A 55 38.57 -14.21 25.38
CA CYS A 55 37.77 -13.18 24.71
C CYS A 55 38.42 -11.81 24.89
N LYS A 56 39.15 -11.38 23.85
CA LYS A 56 39.88 -10.11 23.81
C LYS A 56 39.01 -8.95 23.31
N PHE A 57 37.99 -9.22 22.50
CA PHE A 57 37.20 -8.18 21.83
C PHE A 57 35.71 -8.36 22.09
N LEU A 58 35.02 -7.28 22.44
CA LEU A 58 33.56 -7.20 22.47
C LEU A 58 33.13 -6.19 21.42
N VAL A 59 32.66 -6.68 20.26
CA VAL A 59 32.08 -5.81 19.23
C VAL A 59 30.62 -5.54 19.60
N LEU A 60 30.27 -4.27 19.70
CA LEU A 60 28.93 -3.76 19.93
C LEU A 60 28.48 -3.06 18.66
N ASP A 61 27.57 -3.68 17.92
CA ASP A 61 27.07 -3.09 16.68
C ASP A 61 25.99 -2.03 16.95
N GLU A 62 25.95 -1.02 16.08
CA GLU A 62 25.07 0.16 16.11
C GLU A 62 24.82 0.73 17.52
N VAL A 63 25.91 1.10 18.21
CA VAL A 63 25.87 1.55 19.61
C VAL A 63 24.98 2.77 19.83
N HIS A 64 24.75 3.56 18.78
CA HIS A 64 23.87 4.71 18.80
C HIS A 64 22.42 4.36 19.17
N THR A 65 22.00 3.09 19.00
CA THR A 65 20.66 2.60 19.37
C THR A 65 20.51 2.34 20.88
N TYR A 66 21.61 2.20 21.62
CA TYR A 66 21.63 1.86 23.04
C TYR A 66 21.45 3.10 23.93
N ARG A 67 20.30 3.78 23.78
CA ARG A 67 19.92 4.98 24.54
C ARG A 67 18.88 4.67 25.62
N GLY A 68 18.70 5.60 26.57
CA GLY A 68 17.72 5.50 27.66
C GLY A 68 17.86 4.19 28.47
N THR A 69 16.74 3.62 28.89
CA THR A 69 16.69 2.40 29.70
C THR A 69 17.37 1.19 29.04
N LEU A 70 17.32 1.08 27.70
CA LEU A 70 18.04 0.02 26.97
C LEU A 70 19.56 0.21 27.10
N GLY A 71 20.05 1.43 26.93
CA GLY A 71 21.45 1.80 27.16
C GLY A 71 21.92 1.44 28.56
N THR A 72 21.15 1.82 29.58
CA THR A 72 21.44 1.48 31.00
C THR A 72 21.52 -0.04 31.21
N ASN A 73 20.56 -0.80 30.68
CA ASN A 73 20.55 -2.27 30.83
C ASN A 73 21.75 -2.93 30.14
N ILE A 74 22.11 -2.48 28.93
CA ILE A 74 23.29 -2.96 28.21
C ILE A 74 24.58 -2.56 28.95
N ALA A 75 24.62 -1.36 29.54
CA ALA A 75 25.75 -0.90 30.34
C ALA A 75 25.98 -1.76 31.59
N PHE A 76 24.90 -2.22 32.25
CA PHE A 76 25.00 -3.22 33.32
C PHE A 76 25.38 -4.60 32.78
N LEU A 77 24.82 -5.05 31.65
CA LEU A 77 25.15 -6.33 31.02
C LEU A 77 26.64 -6.43 30.67
N ILE A 78 27.26 -5.36 30.14
CA ILE A 78 28.70 -5.30 29.83
C ILE A 78 29.55 -5.35 31.10
N ARG A 79 29.12 -4.69 32.19
CA ARG A 79 29.78 -4.79 33.50
C ARG A 79 29.69 -6.21 34.07
N ARG A 80 28.53 -6.88 33.98
CA ARG A 80 28.37 -8.30 34.36
C ARG A 80 29.24 -9.22 33.50
N LEU A 81 29.34 -8.96 32.20
CA LEU A 81 30.22 -9.71 31.30
C LEU A 81 31.68 -9.57 31.74
N LYS A 82 32.21 -8.34 31.86
CA LYS A 82 33.58 -8.08 32.33
C LYS A 82 33.90 -8.84 33.62
N ALA A 83 33.07 -8.67 34.65
CA ALA A 83 33.24 -9.34 35.94
C ALA A 83 33.15 -10.87 35.82
N HIS A 84 32.30 -11.42 34.95
CA HIS A 84 32.25 -12.87 34.72
C HIS A 84 33.52 -13.39 34.02
N LEU A 85 34.00 -12.70 32.98
CA LEU A 85 35.21 -13.10 32.25
C LEU A 85 36.47 -13.03 33.13
N GLU A 86 36.55 -12.04 34.03
CA GLU A 86 37.61 -11.89 35.03
C GLU A 86 37.59 -13.01 36.10
N ASN A 87 36.42 -13.57 36.42
CA ASN A 87 36.23 -14.62 37.43
C ASN A 87 35.94 -16.01 36.81
N ALA A 88 36.06 -16.16 35.48
CA ALA A 88 35.76 -17.40 34.78
C ALA A 88 36.71 -18.53 35.19
N ARG A 89 36.29 -19.79 35.01
CA ARG A 89 37.16 -20.95 35.25
C ARG A 89 38.30 -20.96 34.21
N GLN A 90 39.55 -20.97 34.67
CA GLN A 90 40.75 -20.88 33.82
C GLN A 90 41.73 -22.01 34.16
N ASP A 91 41.26 -23.26 34.08
CA ASP A 91 42.02 -24.48 34.42
C ASP A 91 42.96 -24.98 33.30
N TRP A 92 42.74 -24.58 32.05
CA TRP A 92 43.59 -24.92 30.91
C TRP A 92 44.81 -24.01 30.79
N HIS A 93 46.00 -24.60 30.73
CA HIS A 93 47.28 -23.90 30.61
C HIS A 93 47.44 -22.70 31.59
N PRO A 94 47.30 -22.91 32.91
CA PRO A 94 47.24 -21.83 33.91
C PRO A 94 48.62 -21.20 34.19
N HIS A 95 49.69 -21.95 33.99
CA HIS A 95 51.06 -21.46 34.10
C HIS A 95 51.53 -21.01 32.72
N VAL A 96 51.92 -19.74 32.62
CA VAL A 96 52.36 -19.07 31.39
C VAL A 96 53.49 -18.09 31.73
N SER A 97 54.38 -17.82 30.79
CA SER A 97 55.39 -16.77 30.96
C SER A 97 54.76 -15.38 31.07
N SER A 98 55.52 -14.40 31.57
CA SER A 98 55.09 -13.00 31.66
C SER A 98 54.65 -12.41 30.32
N GLU A 99 55.27 -12.85 29.22
CA GLU A 99 54.97 -12.41 27.86
C GLU A 99 53.68 -13.04 27.32
N GLU A 100 53.49 -14.33 27.57
CA GLU A 100 52.27 -15.08 27.19
C GLU A 100 51.04 -14.66 28.00
N LYS A 101 51.24 -14.17 29.24
CA LYS A 101 50.16 -13.82 30.16
C LYS A 101 49.13 -12.86 29.55
N ARG A 102 49.56 -11.90 28.72
CA ARG A 102 48.68 -10.94 28.02
C ARG A 102 47.83 -11.57 26.90
N TYR A 103 48.22 -12.76 26.40
CA TYR A 103 47.50 -13.52 25.39
C TYR A 103 46.65 -14.64 26.01
N ARG A 104 47.07 -15.21 27.14
CA ARG A 104 46.29 -16.19 27.91
C ARG A 104 45.15 -15.52 28.69
N TYR A 105 45.37 -14.31 29.21
CA TYR A 105 44.42 -13.53 30.00
C TYR A 105 44.29 -12.11 29.41
N PRO A 106 43.70 -11.96 28.21
CA PRO A 106 43.50 -10.65 27.61
C PRO A 106 42.46 -9.84 28.41
N LYS A 107 42.72 -8.54 28.61
CA LYS A 107 41.66 -7.61 29.01
C LYS A 107 40.65 -7.48 27.87
N LEU A 108 39.36 -7.46 28.19
CA LEU A 108 38.29 -7.25 27.22
C LEU A 108 38.35 -5.82 26.66
N LEU A 109 38.57 -5.68 25.36
CA LEU A 109 38.52 -4.43 24.60
C LEU A 109 37.15 -4.29 23.92
N PRO A 110 36.28 -3.37 24.35
CA PRO A 110 35.06 -3.03 23.64
C PRO A 110 35.38 -2.25 22.35
N ILE A 111 34.66 -2.57 21.28
CA ILE A 111 34.69 -1.89 19.99
C ILE A 111 33.24 -1.54 19.66
N GLY A 112 32.96 -0.28 19.32
CA GLY A 112 31.62 0.18 18.97
C GLY A 112 31.56 0.72 17.54
N THR A 113 30.61 0.24 16.75
CA THR A 113 30.23 0.83 15.45
C THR A 113 28.97 1.69 15.61
N SER A 114 28.83 2.72 14.80
CA SER A 114 27.67 3.62 14.86
C SER A 114 27.59 4.49 13.61
N ALA A 115 26.42 4.57 12.97
CA ALA A 115 26.15 5.58 11.94
C ALA A 115 26.24 7.04 12.46
N THR A 116 25.57 7.38 13.59
CA THR A 116 25.58 8.76 14.13
C THR A 116 25.45 8.85 15.66
N ILE A 117 26.31 9.64 16.33
CA ILE A 117 26.20 9.96 17.77
C ILE A 117 26.16 11.47 17.99
N LYS A 118 24.93 12.00 18.08
CA LYS A 118 24.57 13.43 18.15
C LYS A 118 25.01 14.24 16.92
N SER A 119 24.06 14.89 16.27
CA SER A 119 24.35 16.04 15.42
C SER A 119 24.96 17.16 16.27
N VAL A 120 26.24 17.47 16.01
CA VAL A 120 26.86 18.70 16.48
C VAL A 120 26.28 19.85 15.65
N ALA A 121 26.00 21.00 16.24
CA ALA A 121 25.66 22.18 15.45
C ALA A 121 26.91 22.65 14.68
N GLU A 122 26.90 22.54 13.35
CA GLU A 122 28.05 22.76 12.47
C GLU A 122 28.23 24.24 12.07
N GLU A 123 27.15 25.03 12.18
CA GLU A 123 27.13 26.46 11.85
C GLU A 123 28.25 27.25 12.56
N GLY A 124 29.07 27.94 11.76
CA GLY A 124 30.11 28.86 12.24
C GLY A 124 31.39 28.22 12.80
N LYS A 125 31.58 26.90 12.68
CA LYS A 125 32.75 26.19 13.25
C LYS A 125 33.74 25.72 12.20
N SER A 126 35.00 25.56 12.60
CA SER A 126 35.98 24.86 11.77
C SER A 126 35.69 23.35 11.73
N ARG A 127 36.08 22.68 10.64
CA ARG A 127 35.90 21.23 10.50
C ARG A 127 36.68 20.45 11.57
N GLU A 128 37.86 20.93 11.97
CA GLU A 128 38.65 20.37 13.07
C GLU A 128 37.87 20.40 14.39
N GLU A 129 37.14 21.49 14.65
CA GLU A 129 36.27 21.60 15.83
C GLU A 129 35.03 20.71 15.72
N ILE A 130 34.41 20.57 14.54
CA ILE A 130 33.31 19.63 14.33
C ILE A 130 33.76 18.19 14.59
N VAL A 131 34.93 17.79 14.08
CA VAL A 131 35.54 16.47 14.34
C VAL A 131 35.86 16.29 15.83
N ARG A 132 36.47 17.28 16.48
CA ARG A 132 36.74 17.24 17.93
C ARG A 132 35.46 17.06 18.75
N LEU A 133 34.42 17.85 18.46
CA LEU A 133 33.13 17.79 19.16
C LEU A 133 32.37 16.48 18.90
N ARG A 134 32.43 15.95 17.66
CA ARG A 134 31.91 14.62 17.31
C ARG A 134 32.59 13.54 18.15
N ASP A 135 33.92 13.55 18.17
CA ASP A 135 34.71 12.52 18.86
C ASP A 135 34.51 12.61 20.38
N GLU A 136 34.50 13.81 20.95
CA GLU A 136 34.15 14.03 22.35
C GLU A 136 32.75 13.52 22.71
N ALA A 137 31.76 13.70 21.82
CA ALA A 137 30.39 13.21 22.01
C ALA A 137 30.29 11.67 21.89
N VAL A 138 31.02 11.06 20.95
CA VAL A 138 31.16 9.60 20.81
C VAL A 138 31.78 9.01 22.08
N GLN A 139 32.91 9.56 22.55
CA GLN A 139 33.58 9.12 23.77
C GLN A 139 32.69 9.28 25.00
N ALA A 140 32.02 10.42 25.16
CA ALA A 140 31.14 10.70 26.31
C ALA A 140 29.88 9.81 26.34
N PHE A 141 29.43 9.31 25.17
CA PHE A 141 28.37 8.29 25.11
C PHE A 141 28.90 6.87 25.38
N PHE A 142 30.02 6.49 24.76
CA PHE A 142 30.55 5.12 24.82
C PHE A 142 31.19 4.79 26.18
N SER A 143 31.88 5.74 26.80
CA SER A 143 32.52 5.61 28.12
C SER A 143 31.60 5.03 29.21
N PRO A 144 30.42 5.62 29.52
CA PRO A 144 29.53 5.08 30.55
C PRO A 144 28.84 3.76 30.14
N LEU A 145 28.63 3.55 28.83
CA LEU A 145 28.08 2.30 28.28
C LEU A 145 29.03 1.13 28.56
N VAL A 146 30.31 1.25 28.22
CA VAL A 146 31.27 0.13 28.37
C VAL A 146 32.04 0.13 29.69
N GLY A 147 32.03 1.23 30.44
CA GLY A 147 32.81 1.40 31.68
C GLY A 147 34.32 1.45 31.38
N ILE A 148 34.75 2.49 30.67
CA ILE A 148 36.15 2.81 30.31
C ILE A 148 36.30 4.34 30.29
N GLU A 149 37.45 4.87 30.73
CA GLU A 149 37.73 6.32 30.77
C GLU A 149 37.67 6.97 29.39
N LYS A 150 37.05 8.16 29.29
CA LYS A 150 36.75 8.88 28.04
C LYS A 150 37.99 9.05 27.16
N GLU A 151 39.09 9.45 27.78
CA GLU A 151 40.37 9.83 27.15
C GLU A 151 41.10 8.63 26.52
N SER A 152 40.76 7.40 26.92
CA SER A 152 41.33 6.17 26.38
C SER A 152 40.58 5.61 25.16
N ILE A 153 39.44 6.21 24.80
CA ILE A 153 38.60 5.77 23.68
C ILE A 153 39.07 6.48 22.41
N LYS A 154 39.81 5.76 21.55
CA LYS A 154 40.13 6.23 20.20
C LYS A 154 38.86 6.15 19.34
N VAL A 155 38.43 7.28 18.79
CA VAL A 155 37.41 7.34 17.73
C VAL A 155 38.09 7.14 16.38
N LEU A 156 37.39 6.50 15.45
CA LEU A 156 37.78 6.34 14.05
C LEU A 156 36.56 6.75 13.21
N GLY A 157 36.79 7.48 12.13
CA GLY A 157 35.73 7.96 11.24
C GLY A 157 36.30 8.32 9.88
N GLU A 158 35.44 8.78 8.99
CA GLU A 158 35.82 9.16 7.63
C GLU A 158 36.59 10.49 7.61
N GLU A 159 37.59 10.56 6.75
CA GLU A 159 38.35 11.76 6.40
C GLU A 159 38.09 12.05 4.91
N ILE A 160 37.95 13.33 4.53
CA ILE A 160 37.88 13.70 3.10
C ILE A 160 39.31 13.96 2.65
N GLN A 161 39.72 13.29 1.58
CA GLN A 161 40.94 13.62 0.86
C GLN A 161 40.67 14.83 -0.05
N ASP A 162 41.39 15.92 0.17
CA ASP A 162 41.31 17.07 -0.73
C ASP A 162 41.85 16.72 -2.11
N ILE A 163 41.04 16.95 -3.14
CA ILE A 163 41.36 16.65 -4.53
C ILE A 163 42.14 17.83 -5.12
N THR A 164 43.37 17.58 -5.58
CA THR A 164 44.14 18.59 -6.31
C THR A 164 43.55 18.79 -7.70
N ILE A 165 43.03 19.99 -7.97
CA ILE A 165 42.50 20.37 -9.29
C ILE A 165 43.68 20.51 -10.26
N PRO A 166 43.63 19.91 -11.47
CA PRO A 166 44.68 20.06 -12.48
C PRO A 166 44.88 21.52 -12.92
N THR A 167 46.12 21.87 -13.29
CA THR A 167 46.48 23.23 -13.76
C THR A 167 45.82 23.61 -15.09
N GLU A 168 45.49 22.61 -15.88
CA GLU A 168 44.83 22.62 -17.18
C GLU A 168 43.30 22.69 -17.08
N ALA A 169 42.74 22.57 -15.87
CA ALA A 169 41.30 22.59 -15.64
C ALA A 169 40.72 24.03 -15.71
N ALA A 170 40.14 24.37 -16.87
CA ALA A 170 39.54 25.68 -17.16
C ALA A 170 38.04 25.59 -17.50
N TYR A 171 37.33 26.72 -17.36
CA TYR A 171 35.97 26.88 -17.92
C TYR A 171 36.07 27.32 -19.39
N PRO A 172 35.26 26.76 -20.31
CA PRO A 172 35.15 27.29 -21.66
C PRO A 172 34.65 28.75 -21.67
N ALA A 173 35.14 29.55 -22.63
CA ALA A 173 34.84 30.99 -22.71
C ALA A 173 33.35 31.32 -22.95
N THR A 174 32.58 30.36 -23.46
CA THR A 174 31.11 30.37 -23.47
C THR A 174 30.59 29.12 -22.78
N PRO A 175 29.42 29.15 -22.11
CA PRO A 175 28.84 27.97 -21.49
C PRO A 175 28.59 26.84 -22.50
N LYS A 176 28.84 25.61 -22.10
CA LYS A 176 28.61 24.42 -22.92
C LYS A 176 27.61 23.48 -22.25
N ALA A 177 26.59 23.09 -22.99
CA ALA A 177 25.52 22.21 -22.50
C ALA A 177 25.21 21.07 -23.51
N PRO A 178 26.19 20.18 -23.78
CA PRO A 178 25.98 19.01 -24.61
C PRO A 178 24.90 18.10 -24.00
N HIS A 179 23.96 17.66 -24.83
CA HIS A 179 22.84 16.82 -24.42
C HIS A 179 23.18 15.33 -24.60
N LEU A 180 23.55 14.66 -23.50
CA LEU A 180 23.66 13.21 -23.46
C LEU A 180 22.28 12.60 -23.14
N GLY A 181 21.66 11.93 -24.11
CA GLY A 181 20.38 11.24 -23.92
C GLY A 181 20.51 9.94 -23.11
N GLU A 182 19.40 9.46 -22.54
CA GLU A 182 19.40 8.31 -21.61
C GLU A 182 20.01 7.04 -22.24
N GLU A 183 19.61 6.70 -23.47
CA GLU A 183 20.15 5.61 -24.30
C GLU A 183 21.66 5.74 -24.64
N SER A 184 22.30 6.84 -24.26
CA SER A 184 23.70 7.15 -24.58
C SER A 184 24.59 7.29 -23.34
N ILE A 185 24.05 7.05 -22.14
CA ILE A 185 24.82 7.12 -20.87
C ILE A 185 25.83 5.97 -20.75
N ASP A 186 25.49 4.77 -21.24
CA ASP A 186 26.39 3.60 -21.27
C ASP A 186 27.33 3.57 -22.50
N ASP A 187 27.20 4.53 -23.42
CA ASP A 187 28.00 4.62 -24.65
C ASP A 187 29.24 5.52 -24.44
N LEU A 188 30.39 4.88 -24.18
CA LEU A 188 31.62 5.58 -23.81
C LEU A 188 32.16 6.56 -24.86
N GLU A 189 31.86 6.37 -26.15
CA GLU A 189 32.28 7.34 -27.18
C GLU A 189 31.38 8.58 -27.17
N LYS A 190 30.06 8.41 -27.04
CA LYS A 190 29.14 9.56 -26.87
C LYS A 190 29.39 10.32 -25.57
N VAL A 191 29.69 9.60 -24.48
CA VAL A 191 30.13 10.21 -23.20
C VAL A 191 31.41 11.01 -23.40
N ARG A 192 32.38 10.48 -24.18
CA ARG A 192 33.63 11.19 -24.49
C ARG A 192 33.40 12.43 -25.36
N GLU A 193 32.59 12.33 -26.41
CA GLU A 193 32.25 13.46 -27.29
C GLU A 193 31.55 14.59 -26.52
N ALA A 194 30.54 14.24 -25.70
CA ALA A 194 29.85 15.19 -24.84
C ALA A 194 30.79 15.83 -23.80
N LEU A 195 31.71 15.04 -23.22
CA LEU A 195 32.74 15.55 -22.32
C LEU A 195 33.73 16.51 -23.03
N CYS A 196 34.13 16.19 -24.26
CA CYS A 196 34.99 17.05 -25.07
C CYS A 196 34.33 18.41 -25.34
N GLU A 197 33.04 18.44 -25.72
CA GLU A 197 32.32 19.72 -25.85
C GLU A 197 32.21 20.47 -24.51
N LEU A 198 31.83 19.78 -23.43
CA LEU A 198 31.70 20.39 -22.09
C LEU A 198 33.02 20.98 -21.58
N ALA A 199 34.15 20.33 -21.90
CA ALA A 199 35.50 20.79 -21.57
C ALA A 199 36.08 21.82 -22.56
N GLY A 200 35.36 22.15 -23.65
CA GLY A 200 35.83 23.02 -24.72
C GLY A 200 37.05 22.47 -25.49
N GLN A 201 37.23 21.15 -25.50
CA GLN A 201 38.35 20.45 -26.14
C GLN A 201 37.99 19.97 -27.56
N ALA A 202 38.95 19.39 -28.27
CA ALA A 202 38.71 18.79 -29.57
C ALA A 202 37.97 17.44 -29.44
N GLU A 203 37.16 17.10 -30.46
CA GLU A 203 36.47 15.80 -30.57
C GLU A 203 37.42 14.59 -30.65
N SER A 204 38.74 14.81 -30.82
CA SER A 204 39.78 13.77 -30.79
C SER A 204 40.49 13.62 -29.44
N THR A 205 40.19 14.47 -28.45
CA THR A 205 40.80 14.41 -27.11
C THR A 205 40.37 13.14 -26.37
N SER A 206 41.29 12.56 -25.58
CA SER A 206 41.03 11.33 -24.84
C SER A 206 40.12 11.56 -23.63
N LEU A 207 39.30 10.57 -23.24
CA LEU A 207 38.30 10.71 -22.17
C LEU A 207 38.92 11.17 -20.83
N ALA A 208 40.10 10.64 -20.46
CA ALA A 208 40.78 11.02 -19.22
C ALA A 208 41.37 12.45 -19.27
N GLU A 209 41.83 12.88 -20.43
CA GLU A 209 42.41 14.22 -20.67
C GLU A 209 41.31 15.28 -20.71
N ALA A 210 40.21 15.02 -21.43
CA ALA A 210 39.03 15.89 -21.43
C ALA A 210 38.46 16.05 -20.01
N ALA A 211 38.44 14.97 -19.20
CA ALA A 211 38.00 15.04 -17.81
C ALA A 211 38.93 15.88 -16.92
N SER A 212 40.25 15.78 -17.11
CA SER A 212 41.21 16.65 -16.42
C SER A 212 41.06 18.13 -16.79
N CYS A 213 40.78 18.44 -18.05
CA CYS A 213 40.54 19.82 -18.51
C CYS A 213 39.17 20.38 -18.10
N CYS A 214 38.16 19.53 -17.84
CA CYS A 214 36.78 19.94 -17.59
C CYS A 214 36.56 20.52 -16.18
N ARG A 215 36.85 21.81 -15.97
CA ARG A 215 36.88 22.41 -14.62
C ARG A 215 35.62 22.23 -13.78
N ILE A 216 34.45 22.33 -14.40
CA ILE A 216 33.17 22.21 -13.70
C ILE A 216 33.03 20.87 -12.95
N LEU A 217 33.61 19.77 -13.46
CA LEU A 217 33.59 18.47 -12.78
C LEU A 217 34.42 18.44 -11.49
N TRP A 218 35.52 19.20 -11.44
CA TRP A 218 36.37 19.33 -10.26
C TRP A 218 35.74 20.25 -9.21
N ASP A 219 35.17 21.37 -9.64
CA ASP A 219 34.44 22.27 -8.74
C ASP A 219 33.15 21.63 -8.20
N LEU A 220 32.42 20.83 -9.01
CA LEU A 220 31.29 20.02 -8.56
C LEU A 220 31.69 18.99 -7.51
N ASN A 221 32.77 18.24 -7.73
CA ASN A 221 33.33 17.33 -6.72
C ASN A 221 33.68 18.09 -5.42
N HIS A 222 34.33 19.26 -5.55
CA HIS A 222 34.72 20.08 -4.40
C HIS A 222 33.52 20.65 -3.63
N TRP A 223 32.45 21.11 -4.30
CA TRP A 223 31.28 21.67 -3.61
C TRP A 223 30.39 20.57 -2.99
N LEU A 224 30.13 19.49 -3.72
CA LEU A 224 29.15 18.46 -3.32
C LEU A 224 29.66 17.52 -2.22
N ILE A 225 30.97 17.44 -1.99
CA ILE A 225 31.55 16.64 -0.91
C ILE A 225 31.41 17.30 0.49
N TYR A 226 31.19 18.63 0.54
CA TYR A 226 30.95 19.35 1.80
C TYR A 226 29.46 19.51 2.12
N ALA A 227 28.60 19.69 1.11
CA ALA A 227 27.16 19.88 1.32
C ALA A 227 26.32 19.37 0.14
N PRO A 228 25.13 18.78 0.38
CA PRO A 228 24.17 18.52 -0.68
C PRO A 228 23.59 19.84 -1.21
N LEU A 229 23.64 20.04 -2.52
CA LEU A 229 23.14 21.24 -3.20
C LEU A 229 22.07 20.86 -4.21
N SER A 230 21.00 21.65 -4.30
CA SER A 230 20.10 21.62 -5.46
C SER A 230 20.76 22.27 -6.67
N VAL A 231 20.32 21.92 -7.89
CA VAL A 231 20.81 22.52 -9.15
C VAL A 231 20.79 24.05 -9.08
N SER A 232 19.73 24.65 -8.55
CA SER A 232 19.63 26.11 -8.34
C SER A 232 20.77 26.68 -7.50
N GLN A 233 21.15 26.01 -6.41
CA GLN A 233 22.24 26.44 -5.51
C GLN A 233 23.63 26.20 -6.12
N ILE A 234 23.78 25.18 -6.98
CA ILE A 234 25.01 24.99 -7.77
C ILE A 234 25.15 26.14 -8.76
N VAL A 235 24.07 26.53 -9.45
CA VAL A 235 24.06 27.70 -10.35
C VAL A 235 24.39 28.99 -9.61
N ASP A 236 23.88 29.19 -8.39
CA ASP A 236 24.27 30.32 -7.53
C ASP A 236 25.78 30.33 -7.21
N LYS A 237 26.36 29.16 -6.87
CA LYS A 237 27.80 29.02 -6.63
C LYS A 237 28.63 29.29 -7.89
N VAL A 238 28.27 28.70 -9.03
CA VAL A 238 28.95 28.96 -10.31
C VAL A 238 28.92 30.46 -10.64
N GLN A 239 27.76 31.12 -10.53
CA GLN A 239 27.64 32.54 -10.85
C GLN A 239 28.36 33.47 -9.84
N ALA A 240 28.57 33.04 -8.60
CA ALA A 240 29.31 33.81 -7.60
C ALA A 240 30.84 33.59 -7.67
N GLU A 241 31.27 32.33 -7.79
CA GLU A 241 32.66 31.89 -7.62
C GLU A 241 33.44 31.86 -8.94
N VAL A 242 32.79 31.61 -10.10
CA VAL A 242 33.45 31.49 -11.41
C VAL A 242 33.42 32.83 -12.16
N PRO A 243 34.56 33.51 -12.39
CA PRO A 243 34.61 34.80 -13.10
C PRO A 243 33.94 34.78 -14.48
N GLU A 244 34.15 33.70 -15.23
CA GLU A 244 33.67 33.45 -16.59
C GLU A 244 32.16 33.20 -16.68
N ARG A 245 31.44 33.17 -15.54
CA ARG A 245 29.99 32.93 -15.47
C ARG A 245 29.21 34.05 -14.78
N LYS A 246 29.87 35.04 -14.17
CA LYS A 246 29.22 36.16 -13.45
C LYS A 246 28.16 36.91 -14.25
N ILE A 247 28.44 37.20 -15.52
CA ILE A 247 27.57 37.98 -16.42
C ILE A 247 26.72 37.11 -17.38
N ILE A 248 26.75 35.79 -17.21
CA ILE A 248 26.04 34.84 -18.08
C ILE A 248 24.61 34.68 -17.58
N ASP A 249 23.69 34.37 -18.50
CA ASP A 249 22.30 34.10 -18.15
C ASP A 249 22.16 32.83 -17.28
N ARG A 250 21.27 32.89 -16.30
CA ARG A 250 21.09 31.84 -15.29
C ARG A 250 20.64 30.51 -15.90
N GLU A 251 19.84 30.53 -16.95
CA GLU A 251 19.34 29.31 -17.61
C GLU A 251 20.42 28.66 -18.51
N GLN A 252 21.37 29.45 -19.02
CA GLN A 252 22.56 28.91 -19.69
C GLN A 252 23.49 28.21 -18.70
N ILE A 253 23.76 28.82 -17.54
CA ILE A 253 24.55 28.20 -16.46
C ILE A 253 23.85 26.93 -15.95
N ARG A 254 22.51 26.96 -15.82
CA ARG A 254 21.70 25.80 -15.42
C ARG A 254 21.95 24.60 -16.33
N LYS A 255 21.89 24.79 -17.64
CA LYS A 255 22.06 23.71 -18.63
C LYS A 255 23.48 23.17 -18.65
N GLU A 256 24.49 24.03 -18.49
CA GLU A 256 25.89 23.60 -18.32
C GLU A 256 26.07 22.75 -17.05
N VAL A 257 25.47 23.15 -15.93
CA VAL A 257 25.47 22.37 -14.67
C VAL A 257 24.74 21.04 -14.82
N GLU A 258 23.57 21.01 -15.46
CA GLU A 258 22.78 19.78 -15.66
C GLU A 258 23.52 18.80 -16.60
N SER A 259 24.12 19.28 -17.70
CA SER A 259 25.01 18.49 -18.56
C SER A 259 26.22 17.93 -17.79
N ALA A 260 26.89 18.76 -16.98
CA ALA A 260 28.06 18.34 -16.21
C ALA A 260 27.74 17.27 -15.15
N LEU A 261 26.57 17.36 -14.50
CA LEU A 261 26.11 16.36 -13.54
C LEU A 261 25.85 15.00 -14.20
N VAL A 262 25.23 14.99 -15.40
CA VAL A 262 24.96 13.75 -16.16
C VAL A 262 26.25 13.14 -16.70
N ILE A 263 27.04 13.91 -17.44
CA ILE A 263 28.28 13.44 -18.08
C ILE A 263 29.29 12.99 -17.02
N GLY A 264 29.48 13.77 -15.96
CA GLY A 264 30.40 13.43 -14.87
C GLY A 264 30.00 12.16 -14.11
N ALA A 265 28.71 11.85 -14.01
CA ALA A 265 28.23 10.61 -13.41
C ALA A 265 28.46 9.39 -14.32
N ALA A 266 28.34 9.56 -15.65
CA ALA A 266 28.58 8.52 -16.66
C ALA A 266 30.06 8.10 -16.78
N LEU A 267 31.01 8.90 -16.29
CA LEU A 267 32.44 8.58 -16.42
C LEU A 267 32.83 7.27 -15.68
N PRO A 268 33.65 6.39 -16.29
CA PRO A 268 34.11 5.14 -15.67
C PRO A 268 34.80 5.28 -14.31
N GLU A 269 34.81 4.20 -13.53
CA GLU A 269 35.51 4.18 -12.24
C GLU A 269 37.03 4.38 -12.43
N GLY A 270 37.63 5.24 -11.60
CA GLY A 270 39.02 5.67 -11.73
C GLY A 270 39.28 6.83 -12.71
N THR A 271 38.29 7.30 -13.48
CA THR A 271 38.46 8.49 -14.34
C THR A 271 38.63 9.77 -13.48
N PRO A 272 39.62 10.66 -13.80
CA PRO A 272 39.75 11.97 -13.16
C PRO A 272 38.45 12.79 -13.23
N GLY A 273 38.15 13.60 -12.22
CA GLY A 273 36.96 14.46 -12.21
C GLY A 273 35.59 13.75 -12.16
N ALA A 274 35.51 12.41 -12.25
CA ALA A 274 34.24 11.68 -12.25
C ALA A 274 33.40 11.95 -10.97
N LEU A 275 32.07 11.99 -11.13
CA LEU A 275 31.13 12.34 -10.06
C LEU A 275 30.45 11.09 -9.52
N ARG A 276 30.64 10.78 -8.23
CA ARG A 276 29.96 9.66 -7.54
C ARG A 276 28.77 10.16 -6.74
N LEU A 277 27.81 10.72 -7.48
CA LEU A 277 26.63 11.38 -6.95
C LEU A 277 25.71 10.43 -6.17
N ARG A 278 25.22 10.88 -5.02
CA ARG A 278 24.07 10.27 -4.33
C ARG A 278 22.86 11.19 -4.53
N VAL A 279 21.99 10.85 -5.47
CA VAL A 279 20.83 11.68 -5.83
C VAL A 279 19.66 11.42 -4.87
N HIS A 280 19.17 12.47 -4.21
CA HIS A 280 18.05 12.40 -3.26
C HIS A 280 16.79 13.04 -3.86
N ARG A 281 15.86 12.23 -4.36
CA ARG A 281 14.55 12.70 -4.83
C ARG A 281 13.53 12.75 -3.68
N LEU A 282 13.25 13.94 -3.16
CA LEU A 282 12.22 14.16 -2.14
C LEU A 282 10.83 14.14 -2.80
N ILE A 283 10.05 13.10 -2.54
CA ILE A 283 8.68 12.95 -3.06
C ILE A 283 7.67 13.18 -1.94
N ARG A 284 6.80 14.18 -2.11
CA ARG A 284 5.69 14.50 -1.21
C ARG A 284 4.38 14.20 -1.91
N GLY A 285 3.73 13.09 -1.57
CA GLY A 285 2.42 12.74 -2.12
C GLY A 285 1.32 13.71 -1.68
N GLY A 286 0.22 13.78 -2.45
CA GLY A 286 -0.95 14.62 -2.14
C GLY A 286 -1.61 14.24 -0.81
N TRP A 287 -1.78 15.22 0.08
CA TRP A 287 -2.12 14.97 1.48
C TRP A 287 -3.60 14.71 1.65
N ARG A 288 -4.42 15.59 1.06
CA ARG A 288 -5.87 15.53 1.05
C ARG A 288 -6.33 16.24 -0.21
N PHE A 289 -7.10 15.55 -1.05
CA PHE A 289 -7.71 16.21 -2.20
C PHE A 289 -8.80 17.15 -1.69
N HIS A 290 -8.83 18.36 -2.24
CA HIS A 290 -9.96 19.27 -2.16
C HIS A 290 -10.68 19.30 -3.52
N ARG A 291 -11.93 19.75 -3.51
CA ARG A 291 -12.74 20.05 -4.70
C ARG A 291 -13.02 21.55 -4.72
N SER A 292 -13.00 22.20 -5.88
CA SER A 292 -13.52 23.57 -5.97
C SER A 292 -15.00 23.61 -5.61
N LEU A 293 -15.42 24.74 -5.02
CA LEU A 293 -16.82 25.10 -4.83
C LEU A 293 -17.39 25.82 -6.06
N ASN A 294 -16.58 26.12 -7.09
CA ASN A 294 -17.07 26.59 -8.38
C ASN A 294 -18.08 25.57 -8.97
N PRO A 295 -19.38 25.93 -9.11
CA PRO A 295 -20.39 24.99 -9.61
C PRO A 295 -20.15 24.57 -11.07
N ALA A 296 -19.38 25.34 -11.84
CA ALA A 296 -19.17 25.13 -13.26
C ALA A 296 -18.03 24.16 -13.62
N ASP A 297 -17.11 23.82 -12.70
CA ASP A 297 -16.00 22.91 -12.99
C ASP A 297 -15.79 21.77 -11.97
N GLY A 298 -16.06 22.00 -10.68
CA GLY A 298 -15.76 21.04 -9.61
C GLY A 298 -14.33 20.47 -9.64
N LYS A 299 -13.32 21.24 -10.09
CA LYS A 299 -11.92 20.84 -10.23
C LYS A 299 -11.34 20.24 -8.94
N LEU A 300 -10.36 19.34 -9.09
CA LEU A 300 -9.68 18.66 -7.97
C LEU A 300 -8.29 19.24 -7.70
N PHE A 301 -8.00 19.48 -6.41
CA PHE A 301 -6.82 20.15 -5.90
C PHE A 301 -6.06 19.22 -4.94
N PRO A 302 -4.89 18.66 -5.32
CA PRO A 302 -4.28 17.52 -4.62
C PRO A 302 -3.48 17.86 -3.35
N MET A 303 -3.14 19.13 -3.13
CA MET A 303 -2.31 19.59 -2.01
C MET A 303 -3.11 20.21 -0.86
N GLY A 304 -4.38 20.53 -1.07
CA GLY A 304 -5.26 21.21 -0.11
C GLY A 304 -5.28 22.73 -0.29
N GLU A 305 -5.04 23.20 -1.52
CA GLU A 305 -5.07 24.58 -1.98
C GLU A 305 -6.37 25.28 -1.56
N GLU A 306 -6.31 26.42 -0.87
CA GLU A 306 -7.51 27.04 -0.27
C GLU A 306 -8.48 27.66 -1.30
N GLN A 307 -7.98 28.01 -2.49
CA GLN A 307 -8.75 28.59 -3.60
C GLN A 307 -8.30 28.00 -4.94
N ASP A 308 -9.18 28.07 -5.94
CA ASP A 308 -8.87 27.74 -7.34
C ASP A 308 -8.34 28.94 -8.14
N GLU A 309 -7.98 28.67 -9.40
CA GLU A 309 -7.45 29.65 -10.38
C GLU A 309 -8.39 30.82 -10.68
N THR A 310 -9.69 30.68 -10.34
CA THR A 310 -10.74 31.69 -10.54
C THR A 310 -11.16 32.39 -9.24
N GLY A 311 -10.50 32.07 -8.12
CA GLY A 311 -10.74 32.65 -6.80
C GLY A 311 -11.96 32.10 -6.07
N TYR A 312 -12.53 30.96 -6.47
CA TYR A 312 -13.48 30.24 -5.61
C TYR A 312 -12.73 29.47 -4.53
N PRO A 313 -13.24 29.42 -3.28
CA PRO A 313 -12.67 28.54 -2.25
C PRO A 313 -12.81 27.06 -2.63
N THR A 314 -11.93 26.22 -2.09
CA THR A 314 -12.04 24.76 -2.20
C THR A 314 -12.50 24.14 -0.87
N ALA A 315 -12.98 22.90 -0.92
CA ALA A 315 -13.33 22.14 0.27
C ALA A 315 -12.79 20.70 0.25
N PRO A 316 -12.37 20.13 1.41
CA PRO A 316 -11.84 18.77 1.49
C PRO A 316 -12.81 17.70 0.97
N LEU A 317 -12.32 16.88 0.05
CA LEU A 317 -13.08 15.85 -0.65
C LEU A 317 -13.21 14.57 0.20
N TYR A 318 -14.46 14.10 0.31
CA TYR A 318 -14.82 12.84 0.94
C TYR A 318 -15.72 12.04 0.00
N LEU A 319 -15.51 10.73 -0.09
CA LEU A 319 -16.31 9.84 -0.95
C LEU A 319 -17.04 8.80 -0.11
N CYS A 320 -18.20 8.35 -0.58
CA CYS A 320 -18.84 7.16 -0.08
C CYS A 320 -17.93 5.92 -0.31
N ARG A 321 -17.83 5.02 0.68
CA ARG A 321 -17.12 3.74 0.54
C ARG A 321 -17.91 2.68 -0.24
N ASN A 322 -19.21 2.90 -0.46
CA ASN A 322 -20.11 1.95 -1.13
C ASN A 322 -20.43 2.31 -2.59
N CYS A 323 -20.47 3.59 -2.96
CA CYS A 323 -21.01 4.03 -4.26
C CYS A 323 -20.27 5.22 -4.91
N GLY A 324 -19.06 5.54 -4.45
CA GLY A 324 -18.29 6.68 -4.97
C GLY A 324 -18.77 8.07 -4.54
N ALA A 325 -20.09 8.32 -4.54
CA ALA A 325 -20.72 9.64 -4.34
C ALA A 325 -20.00 10.57 -3.35
N ASP A 326 -19.75 11.80 -3.78
CA ASP A 326 -18.88 12.76 -3.11
C ASP A 326 -19.60 13.68 -2.13
N TYR A 327 -18.79 14.26 -1.24
CA TYR A 327 -19.17 15.09 -0.12
C TYR A 327 -18.01 16.04 0.19
N MET A 328 -18.33 17.27 0.58
CA MET A 328 -17.33 18.27 0.97
C MET A 328 -17.42 18.53 2.48
N ARG A 329 -16.29 18.53 3.21
CA ARG A 329 -16.32 18.70 4.68
C ARG A 329 -16.16 20.15 5.12
N PHE A 330 -17.17 20.60 5.86
CA PHE A 330 -17.23 21.88 6.53
C PHE A 330 -17.31 21.71 8.06
N VAL A 331 -16.96 22.78 8.77
CA VAL A 331 -17.10 22.92 10.22
C VAL A 331 -17.62 24.30 10.59
N GLY A 332 -18.34 24.38 11.71
CA GLY A 332 -19.00 25.60 12.18
C GLY A 332 -20.49 25.40 12.42
N ASP A 333 -21.17 26.49 12.77
CA ASP A 333 -22.60 26.53 13.01
C ASP A 333 -23.29 27.36 11.90
N PRO A 334 -24.05 26.71 10.99
CA PRO A 334 -24.59 27.34 9.79
C PRO A 334 -25.67 28.40 10.08
N GLU A 335 -26.20 28.47 11.31
CA GLU A 335 -27.15 29.52 11.70
C GLU A 335 -26.45 30.82 12.13
N THR A 336 -25.11 30.80 12.29
CA THR A 336 -24.35 31.89 12.93
C THR A 336 -23.40 32.65 11.99
N GLY A 337 -23.07 32.10 10.83
CA GLY A 337 -22.11 32.70 9.90
C GLY A 337 -21.55 31.70 8.88
N PRO A 338 -20.48 32.08 8.16
CA PRO A 338 -19.90 31.25 7.11
C PRO A 338 -19.28 29.97 7.66
N LEU A 339 -19.54 28.85 7.01
CA LEU A 339 -18.95 27.57 7.31
C LEU A 339 -17.50 27.51 6.82
N ARG A 340 -16.59 26.96 7.62
CA ARG A 340 -15.17 26.84 7.25
C ARG A 340 -14.89 25.47 6.64
N PRO A 341 -14.25 25.38 5.45
CA PRO A 341 -13.66 24.14 4.97
C PRO A 341 -12.65 23.59 5.98
N SER A 342 -12.78 22.34 6.40
CA SER A 342 -11.79 21.74 7.31
C SER A 342 -11.70 20.23 7.15
N ALA A 343 -10.45 19.75 7.12
CA ALA A 343 -10.12 18.34 7.22
C ALA A 343 -9.54 17.93 8.58
N VAL A 344 -9.45 18.86 9.54
CA VAL A 344 -9.06 18.57 10.93
C VAL A 344 -10.30 18.10 11.71
N HIS A 345 -10.16 17.01 12.45
CA HIS A 345 -11.31 16.33 13.05
C HIS A 345 -11.92 17.07 14.23
N ASP A 346 -11.13 17.83 14.98
CA ASP A 346 -11.49 18.34 16.30
C ASP A 346 -12.05 19.78 16.28
N ASP A 347 -12.23 20.35 15.08
CA ASP A 347 -12.68 21.72 14.79
C ASP A 347 -14.17 22.02 15.13
N GLY A 348 -14.78 21.30 16.09
CA GLY A 348 -16.16 21.54 16.53
C GLY A 348 -17.24 20.81 15.70
N PRO A 349 -18.44 21.40 15.50
CA PRO A 349 -19.52 20.77 14.74
C PRO A 349 -19.11 20.53 13.28
N GLU A 350 -19.27 19.31 12.78
CA GLU A 350 -18.96 18.95 11.39
C GLU A 350 -20.19 18.76 10.52
N TRP A 351 -20.05 19.13 9.26
CA TRP A 351 -21.05 18.96 8.21
C TRP A 351 -20.41 18.37 6.97
N MET A 352 -21.06 17.35 6.39
CA MET A 352 -20.76 16.89 5.04
C MET A 352 -21.79 17.51 4.11
N LEU A 353 -21.37 18.48 3.30
CA LEU A 353 -22.18 19.06 2.24
C LEU A 353 -22.33 18.03 1.13
N TYR A 354 -23.59 17.74 0.77
CA TYR A 354 -24.01 16.90 -0.35
C TYR A 354 -24.74 17.76 -1.37
N GLU A 355 -24.35 17.66 -2.63
CA GLU A 355 -24.92 18.38 -3.77
C GLU A 355 -25.91 17.44 -4.47
N HIS A 356 -27.17 17.88 -4.65
CA HIS A 356 -28.20 16.99 -5.20
C HIS A 356 -28.02 16.80 -6.71
N GLU A 357 -27.99 17.91 -7.44
CA GLU A 357 -28.08 17.97 -8.90
C GLU A 357 -26.92 17.19 -9.57
N ARG A 358 -25.71 17.20 -8.96
CA ARG A 358 -24.55 16.41 -9.41
C ARG A 358 -24.71 14.88 -9.33
N PHE A 359 -25.72 14.38 -8.61
CA PHE A 359 -26.09 12.95 -8.57
C PHE A 359 -27.55 12.70 -8.96
N GLU A 360 -28.28 13.74 -9.35
CA GLU A 360 -29.68 13.75 -9.76
C GLU A 360 -29.83 14.44 -11.13
N GLY A 361 -28.90 14.17 -12.06
CA GLY A 361 -28.94 14.70 -13.42
C GLY A 361 -28.07 13.93 -14.42
N VAL A 362 -28.73 13.40 -15.45
CA VAL A 362 -28.40 13.67 -16.87
C VAL A 362 -29.76 13.86 -17.54
N GLU A 363 -30.25 15.09 -17.55
CA GLU A 363 -31.20 15.53 -18.57
C GLU A 363 -30.32 16.14 -19.66
N GLU A 364 -29.98 15.33 -20.66
CA GLU A 364 -29.38 15.82 -21.91
C GLU A 364 -30.51 16.36 -22.79
N ASP A 365 -30.34 17.59 -23.27
CA ASP A 365 -31.26 18.22 -24.23
C ASP A 365 -31.15 17.52 -25.59
N ILE A 366 -31.87 16.41 -25.74
CA ILE A 366 -32.10 15.77 -27.05
C ILE A 366 -33.05 16.68 -27.83
N GLU A 367 -32.48 17.58 -28.64
CA GLU A 367 -33.22 18.32 -29.66
C GLU A 367 -33.90 17.35 -30.64
N GLU A 368 -35.08 17.77 -31.13
CA GLU A 368 -36.08 16.97 -31.84
C GLU A 368 -35.53 15.98 -32.88
N LEU A 369 -35.59 14.68 -32.56
CA LEU A 369 -35.56 13.58 -33.52
C LEU A 369 -36.77 12.66 -33.28
N GLU A 370 -37.52 12.39 -34.34
CA GLU A 370 -38.82 11.71 -34.29
C GLU A 370 -38.68 10.16 -34.28
N ASP A 371 -39.58 9.50 -33.54
CA ASP A 371 -39.99 8.10 -33.63
C ASP A 371 -38.92 6.96 -33.66
N GLU A 372 -38.56 6.42 -32.48
CA GLU A 372 -38.56 4.96 -32.22
C GLU A 372 -38.56 4.62 -30.71
N GLU A 373 -39.20 3.53 -30.28
CA GLU A 373 -39.52 3.26 -28.85
C GLU A 373 -38.38 2.57 -28.03
N GLU A 374 -37.35 3.32 -27.63
CA GLU A 374 -36.40 2.84 -26.61
C GLU A 374 -36.90 3.06 -25.15
N VAL A 375 -36.75 2.03 -24.30
CA VAL A 375 -37.27 2.05 -22.93
C VAL A 375 -36.21 2.49 -21.93
N SER A 376 -36.16 3.81 -21.67
CA SER A 376 -35.28 4.42 -20.67
C SER A 376 -35.51 3.86 -19.25
N PRO A 377 -34.47 3.78 -18.40
CA PRO A 377 -34.59 3.27 -17.03
C PRO A 377 -35.43 4.22 -16.12
N PRO A 378 -36.16 3.68 -15.12
CA PRO A 378 -37.11 4.46 -14.34
C PRO A 378 -36.44 5.53 -13.44
N ARG A 379 -37.02 6.73 -13.47
CA ARG A 379 -36.57 7.96 -12.78
C ARG A 379 -36.39 7.75 -11.26
N ARG A 380 -35.22 8.09 -10.71
CA ARG A 380 -34.86 7.98 -9.28
C ARG A 380 -35.55 9.02 -8.37
N ARG A 381 -36.87 9.22 -8.46
CA ARG A 381 -37.56 10.20 -7.59
C ARG A 381 -37.73 9.69 -6.15
N GLY A 382 -37.45 10.56 -5.19
CA GLY A 382 -38.19 10.58 -3.92
C GLY A 382 -37.78 9.57 -2.83
N ARG A 383 -36.51 9.17 -2.73
CA ARG A 383 -36.05 8.50 -1.50
C ARG A 383 -36.19 9.46 -0.32
N GLN A 384 -37.14 9.21 0.58
CA GLN A 384 -37.40 10.10 1.71
C GLN A 384 -36.14 10.24 2.57
N GLN A 385 -35.47 11.39 2.48
CA GLN A 385 -34.17 11.59 3.12
C GLN A 385 -34.31 11.50 4.65
N PRO A 386 -33.33 10.90 5.34
CA PRO A 386 -33.37 10.79 6.80
C PRO A 386 -33.38 12.19 7.43
N LYS A 387 -34.42 12.53 8.19
CA LYS A 387 -34.49 13.84 8.89
C LYS A 387 -33.37 14.05 9.92
N GLN A 388 -32.71 12.98 10.37
CA GLN A 388 -31.61 13.02 11.34
C GLN A 388 -30.57 11.92 11.11
N VAL A 389 -29.32 12.15 11.55
CA VAL A 389 -28.27 11.13 11.72
C VAL A 389 -27.64 11.29 13.11
N LYS A 390 -27.48 10.18 13.85
CA LYS A 390 -27.00 10.17 15.25
C LYS A 390 -27.74 11.15 16.19
N GLY A 391 -29.02 11.43 15.93
CA GLY A 391 -29.84 12.36 16.72
C GLY A 391 -29.64 13.85 16.39
N LYS A 392 -28.76 14.19 15.44
CA LYS A 392 -28.63 15.55 14.91
C LYS A 392 -29.47 15.73 13.63
N PRO A 393 -30.08 16.90 13.38
CA PRO A 393 -30.85 17.17 12.17
C PRO A 393 -29.97 17.14 10.92
N ILE A 394 -30.56 16.72 9.81
CA ILE A 394 -30.05 17.01 8.47
C ILE A 394 -30.72 18.29 7.98
N LEU A 395 -29.93 19.20 7.40
CA LEU A 395 -30.41 20.50 6.90
C LEU A 395 -30.42 20.45 5.37
N LYS A 396 -31.57 20.71 4.74
CA LYS A 396 -31.71 20.89 3.28
C LYS A 396 -31.94 22.38 3.00
N GLY A 397 -31.43 22.86 1.87
CA GLY A 397 -31.48 24.27 1.51
C GLY A 397 -30.50 24.57 0.37
N SER A 398 -29.95 25.78 0.36
CA SER A 398 -28.96 26.23 -0.62
C SER A 398 -27.64 26.69 0.03
N PHE A 399 -26.58 26.83 -0.77
CA PHE A 399 -25.25 27.22 -0.30
C PHE A 399 -24.55 28.20 -1.24
N ASP A 400 -23.94 29.25 -0.67
CA ASP A 400 -23.10 30.21 -1.37
C ASP A 400 -21.67 29.66 -1.49
N PRO A 401 -21.19 29.30 -2.70
CA PRO A 401 -19.84 28.78 -2.89
C PRO A 401 -18.72 29.78 -2.61
N LYS A 402 -18.98 31.10 -2.60
CA LYS A 402 -17.97 32.14 -2.35
C LYS A 402 -18.01 32.67 -0.92
N GLY A 403 -19.19 33.02 -0.42
CA GLY A 403 -19.39 33.48 0.96
C GLY A 403 -19.40 32.34 1.99
N LEU A 404 -19.53 31.08 1.54
CA LEU A 404 -19.55 29.87 2.38
C LEU A 404 -20.74 29.81 3.36
N LEU A 405 -21.82 30.50 3.01
CA LEU A 405 -23.05 30.61 3.78
C LEU A 405 -24.04 29.51 3.37
N PHE A 406 -24.80 29.00 4.33
CA PHE A 406 -25.92 28.10 4.09
C PHE A 406 -27.24 28.83 4.36
N SER A 407 -28.24 28.65 3.49
CA SER A 407 -29.62 29.05 3.77
C SER A 407 -30.52 27.82 3.81
N PRO A 408 -31.51 27.73 4.73
CA PRO A 408 -32.54 26.71 4.71
C PRO A 408 -33.56 26.89 3.55
N VAL A 409 -33.48 27.99 2.80
CA VAL A 409 -34.26 28.21 1.57
C VAL A 409 -33.50 27.62 0.38
N GLU A 410 -34.18 26.87 -0.49
CA GLU A 410 -33.53 26.15 -1.61
C GLU A 410 -33.14 27.02 -2.80
N ASP A 411 -33.61 28.27 -2.85
CA ASP A 411 -33.44 29.20 -3.97
C ASP A 411 -32.63 30.48 -3.63
N ASP A 412 -32.16 30.64 -2.38
CA ASP A 412 -31.36 31.83 -1.95
C ASP A 412 -29.97 31.88 -2.61
N TYR A 413 -29.38 30.71 -2.90
CA TYR A 413 -28.02 30.54 -3.41
C TYR A 413 -27.96 29.47 -4.53
N PRO A 414 -26.96 29.52 -5.44
CA PRO A 414 -26.98 28.72 -6.66
C PRO A 414 -26.78 27.20 -6.48
N MET A 415 -26.21 26.73 -5.35
CA MET A 415 -26.02 25.29 -5.10
C MET A 415 -27.15 24.73 -4.25
N LYS A 416 -27.94 23.77 -4.75
CA LYS A 416 -28.96 23.07 -3.95
C LYS A 416 -28.37 21.91 -3.15
N VAL A 417 -28.22 22.08 -1.84
CA VAL A 417 -27.42 21.19 -0.99
C VAL A 417 -28.18 20.59 0.18
N THR A 418 -27.58 19.56 0.78
CA THR A 418 -27.95 19.04 2.10
C THR A 418 -26.71 18.89 2.98
N LEU A 419 -26.74 19.46 4.18
CA LEU A 419 -25.70 19.34 5.20
C LEU A 419 -25.97 18.13 6.12
N VAL A 420 -25.06 17.16 6.12
CA VAL A 420 -25.16 15.93 6.93
C VAL A 420 -24.23 16.01 8.16
N PRO A 421 -24.75 15.94 9.39
CA PRO A 421 -23.99 16.21 10.62
C PRO A 421 -23.08 15.05 11.09
N ALA A 422 -22.91 14.00 10.27
CA ALA A 422 -22.12 12.82 10.62
C ALA A 422 -21.80 11.92 9.41
N ARG A 423 -20.53 11.51 9.32
CA ARG A 423 -19.95 10.66 8.24
C ARG A 423 -20.41 9.19 8.21
N THR A 424 -21.46 8.79 8.93
CA THR A 424 -21.87 7.38 9.12
C THR A 424 -23.00 6.87 8.22
N LYS A 425 -23.65 7.74 7.44
CA LYS A 425 -24.66 7.37 6.43
C LYS A 425 -24.45 8.19 5.15
N CYS A 426 -24.51 7.56 3.99
CA CYS A 426 -24.56 8.22 2.68
C CYS A 426 -26.02 8.57 2.30
N LEU A 427 -26.24 9.71 1.63
CA LEU A 427 -27.56 10.10 1.14
C LEU A 427 -27.92 9.41 -0.19
N CYS A 428 -26.99 9.38 -1.15
CA CYS A 428 -27.13 8.70 -2.45
C CYS A 428 -27.50 7.20 -2.27
N CYS A 429 -26.52 6.31 -2.05
CA CYS A 429 -26.81 4.87 -1.91
C CYS A 429 -27.53 4.49 -0.61
N GLY A 430 -27.55 5.35 0.42
CA GLY A 430 -28.13 5.02 1.72
C GLY A 430 -27.25 4.13 2.61
N GLY A 431 -26.06 3.74 2.13
CA GLY A 431 -25.11 2.87 2.82
C GLY A 431 -24.64 3.40 4.17
N SER A 432 -24.23 2.48 5.06
CA SER A 432 -23.74 2.80 6.41
C SER A 432 -22.79 1.72 6.92
N ALA A 433 -21.68 2.10 7.56
CA ALA A 433 -20.65 1.18 8.05
C ALA A 433 -20.79 0.86 9.57
N GLY A 434 -22.03 0.74 10.06
CA GLY A 434 -22.33 0.54 11.47
C GLY A 434 -21.96 1.76 12.32
N SER A 435 -21.05 1.58 13.28
CA SER A 435 -20.47 2.69 14.06
C SER A 435 -19.37 3.45 13.31
N ARG A 436 -18.80 2.86 12.24
CA ARG A 436 -17.70 3.45 11.45
C ARG A 436 -18.23 4.43 10.41
N ASN A 437 -17.34 5.33 9.97
CA ASN A 437 -17.64 6.27 8.89
C ASN A 437 -17.70 5.55 7.54
N VAL A 438 -18.79 5.77 6.81
CA VAL A 438 -19.00 5.30 5.42
C VAL A 438 -18.62 6.37 4.40
N ILE A 439 -18.63 7.64 4.81
CA ILE A 439 -18.07 8.78 4.10
C ILE A 439 -16.64 8.98 4.65
N SER A 440 -15.62 8.84 3.81
CA SER A 440 -14.20 8.91 4.23
C SER A 440 -13.35 9.70 3.24
N PRO A 441 -12.28 10.38 3.70
CA PRO A 441 -11.58 11.37 2.87
C PRO A 441 -10.89 10.73 1.66
N VAL A 442 -10.51 11.57 0.71
CA VAL A 442 -9.55 11.23 -0.35
C VAL A 442 -8.19 11.75 0.09
N ALA A 443 -7.34 10.83 0.55
CA ALA A 443 -6.01 11.10 1.07
C ALA A 443 -5.09 9.93 0.72
N LEU A 444 -3.84 10.21 0.33
CA LEU A 444 -2.87 9.18 0.00
C LEU A 444 -2.29 8.56 1.28
N GLY A 445 -2.43 7.25 1.45
CA GLY A 445 -1.78 6.51 2.53
C GLY A 445 -0.34 6.16 2.17
N THR A 446 0.58 6.21 3.14
CA THR A 446 2.02 5.91 2.94
C THR A 446 2.24 4.60 2.19
N SER A 447 1.50 3.55 2.52
CA SER A 447 1.60 2.24 1.85
C SER A 447 1.21 2.25 0.38
N ALA A 448 0.24 3.09 -0.01
CA ALA A 448 -0.13 3.26 -1.42
C ALA A 448 0.92 4.10 -2.17
N ALA A 449 1.45 5.15 -1.53
CA ALA A 449 2.54 5.96 -2.09
C ALA A 449 3.79 5.10 -2.33
N VAL A 450 4.24 4.34 -1.32
CA VAL A 450 5.41 3.47 -1.42
C VAL A 450 5.18 2.38 -2.47
N LYS A 451 3.99 1.77 -2.55
CA LYS A 451 3.65 0.80 -3.62
C LYS A 451 3.87 1.41 -5.01
N VAL A 452 3.15 2.48 -5.33
CA VAL A 452 3.14 3.07 -6.69
C VAL A 452 4.52 3.59 -7.08
N LEU A 453 5.25 4.21 -6.15
CA LEU A 453 6.63 4.64 -6.40
C LEU A 453 7.58 3.44 -6.59
N SER A 454 7.38 2.34 -5.88
CA SER A 454 8.24 1.15 -6.00
C SER A 454 8.01 0.41 -7.31
N GLU A 455 6.75 0.24 -7.71
CA GLU A 455 6.36 -0.37 -8.99
C GLU A 455 6.88 0.48 -10.15
N GLY A 456 6.52 1.77 -10.21
CA GLY A 456 6.95 2.66 -11.28
C GLY A 456 8.47 2.86 -11.36
N MET A 457 9.20 2.78 -10.23
CA MET A 457 10.68 2.77 -10.27
C MET A 457 11.24 1.46 -10.85
N VAL A 458 10.66 0.31 -10.53
CA VAL A 458 11.10 -0.98 -11.10
C VAL A 458 10.73 -1.07 -12.58
N GLU A 459 9.54 -0.63 -12.98
CA GLU A 459 9.09 -0.58 -14.37
C GLU A 459 9.94 0.39 -15.21
N ALA A 460 10.29 1.56 -14.69
CA ALA A 460 11.19 2.50 -15.36
C ALA A 460 12.63 1.93 -15.47
N LEU A 461 13.12 1.25 -14.43
CA LEU A 461 14.43 0.58 -14.49
C LEU A 461 14.44 -0.59 -15.47
N ASP A 462 13.36 -1.37 -15.58
CA ASP A 462 13.25 -2.46 -16.55
C ASP A 462 13.22 -1.91 -17.99
N SER A 463 12.42 -0.85 -18.21
CA SER A 463 12.31 -0.15 -19.50
C SER A 463 13.64 0.45 -19.96
N ALA A 464 14.32 1.19 -19.08
CA ALA A 464 15.59 1.86 -19.37
C ALA A 464 16.77 0.91 -19.62
N HIS A 465 16.61 -0.39 -19.32
CA HIS A 465 17.61 -1.41 -19.62
C HIS A 465 17.07 -2.56 -20.49
N SER A 466 16.00 -2.30 -21.24
CA SER A 466 15.33 -3.31 -22.07
C SER A 466 16.18 -3.79 -23.25
N GLU A 467 17.11 -2.94 -23.75
CA GLU A 467 18.05 -3.33 -24.79
C GLU A 467 19.28 -4.08 -24.23
N GLY A 468 19.57 -5.25 -24.81
CA GLY A 468 20.88 -5.91 -24.68
C GLY A 468 21.14 -6.78 -23.44
N ARG A 469 20.12 -7.22 -22.69
CA ARG A 469 20.33 -7.94 -21.41
C ARG A 469 20.36 -9.47 -21.43
N ASP A 470 21.18 -9.97 -20.49
CA ASP A 470 21.14 -11.31 -19.90
C ASP A 470 19.80 -11.56 -19.17
N PRO A 471 19.06 -12.64 -19.48
CA PRO A 471 17.79 -12.99 -18.83
C PRO A 471 17.81 -13.11 -17.30
N ASP A 472 18.97 -13.36 -16.66
CA ASP A 472 19.07 -13.47 -15.20
C ASP A 472 19.26 -12.12 -14.48
N ARG A 473 19.48 -11.01 -15.22
CA ARG A 473 19.73 -9.67 -14.63
C ARG A 473 18.43 -8.97 -14.19
N LYS A 474 17.85 -9.45 -13.10
CA LYS A 474 16.66 -8.86 -12.44
C LYS A 474 16.95 -7.48 -11.82
N GLU A 475 16.02 -6.54 -12.00
CA GLU A 475 16.02 -5.25 -11.32
C GLU A 475 15.86 -5.35 -9.80
N ARG A 476 16.41 -4.36 -9.08
CA ARG A 476 16.52 -4.41 -7.60
C ARG A 476 16.28 -3.06 -6.94
N LEU A 477 15.10 -2.92 -6.34
CA LEU A 477 14.79 -1.83 -5.43
C LEU A 477 14.97 -2.26 -3.97
N LEU A 478 15.65 -1.45 -3.16
CA LEU A 478 15.79 -1.65 -1.71
C LEU A 478 15.10 -0.51 -0.95
N ILE A 479 14.01 -0.85 -0.25
CA ILE A 479 13.20 0.10 0.52
C ILE A 479 13.61 0.01 2.00
N PHE A 480 14.07 1.12 2.58
CA PHE A 480 14.31 1.23 4.01
C PHE A 480 13.10 1.81 4.74
N SER A 481 12.84 1.29 5.94
CA SER A 481 11.91 1.86 6.93
C SER A 481 12.56 1.72 8.31
N ASP A 482 12.40 2.73 9.17
CA ASP A 482 13.00 2.79 10.50
C ASP A 482 12.39 1.75 11.47
N SER A 483 11.14 1.38 11.22
CA SER A 483 10.38 0.39 11.98
C SER A 483 10.34 -0.96 11.27
N ARG A 484 10.85 -2.01 11.95
CA ARG A 484 10.71 -3.41 11.49
C ARG A 484 9.25 -3.85 11.35
N GLN A 485 8.33 -3.24 12.10
CA GLN A 485 6.89 -3.52 11.99
C GLN A 485 6.29 -2.85 10.75
N ASP A 486 6.72 -1.62 10.45
CA ASP A 486 6.33 -0.93 9.23
C ASP A 486 6.89 -1.63 8.00
N ALA A 487 8.19 -1.92 7.94
CA ALA A 487 8.81 -2.66 6.83
C ALA A 487 8.06 -3.97 6.49
N ALA A 488 7.68 -4.76 7.51
CA ALA A 488 6.90 -5.98 7.34
C ALA A 488 5.45 -5.72 6.88
N HIS A 489 4.84 -4.62 7.34
CA HIS A 489 3.53 -4.17 6.88
C HIS A 489 3.57 -3.68 5.42
N GLN A 490 4.57 -2.89 5.02
CA GLN A 490 4.74 -2.41 3.64
C GLN A 490 4.98 -3.58 2.69
N ALA A 491 5.91 -4.50 3.01
CA ALA A 491 6.15 -5.68 2.20
C ALA A 491 4.88 -6.52 1.98
N ARG A 492 4.09 -6.76 3.04
CA ARG A 492 2.79 -7.45 2.91
C ARG A 492 1.79 -6.64 2.09
N PHE A 493 1.70 -5.33 2.30
CA PHE A 493 0.75 -4.46 1.61
C PHE A 493 1.01 -4.43 0.10
N ILE A 494 2.28 -4.22 -0.30
CA ILE A 494 2.70 -4.19 -1.70
C ILE A 494 2.34 -5.53 -2.35
N SER A 495 2.89 -6.66 -1.86
CA SER A 495 2.63 -7.98 -2.44
C SER A 495 1.13 -8.32 -2.56
N PHE A 496 0.33 -7.95 -1.56
CA PHE A 496 -1.12 -8.17 -1.57
C PHE A 496 -1.83 -7.27 -2.58
N ALA A 497 -1.48 -5.98 -2.67
CA ALA A 497 -2.13 -5.04 -3.56
C ALA A 497 -1.75 -5.28 -5.03
N SER A 498 -0.45 -5.44 -5.33
CA SER A 498 0.06 -5.75 -6.68
C SER A 498 -0.57 -7.03 -7.25
N ARG A 499 -0.82 -8.04 -6.40
CA ARG A 499 -1.56 -9.25 -6.79
C ARG A 499 -2.97 -8.95 -7.29
N TYR A 500 -3.75 -8.18 -6.53
CA TYR A 500 -5.12 -7.87 -6.92
C TYR A 500 -5.12 -6.98 -8.17
N ASP A 501 -4.24 -5.99 -8.26
CA ASP A 501 -4.16 -5.09 -9.41
C ASP A 501 -3.76 -5.86 -10.69
N ARG A 502 -2.83 -6.82 -10.62
CA ARG A 502 -2.53 -7.79 -11.69
C ARG A 502 -3.76 -8.61 -12.11
N MET A 503 -4.50 -9.18 -11.15
CA MET A 503 -5.71 -9.96 -11.44
C MET A 503 -6.75 -9.08 -12.13
N ARG A 504 -6.97 -7.84 -11.66
CA ARG A 504 -7.92 -6.89 -12.24
C ARG A 504 -7.55 -6.53 -13.68
N ARG A 505 -6.28 -6.18 -13.94
CA ARG A 505 -5.77 -5.91 -15.29
C ARG A 505 -6.07 -7.09 -16.22
N ARG A 506 -5.66 -8.30 -15.84
CA ARG A 506 -5.92 -9.50 -16.65
C ARG A 506 -7.41 -9.81 -16.80
N CYS A 507 -8.23 -9.60 -15.77
CA CYS A 507 -9.66 -9.84 -15.84
C CYS A 507 -10.35 -8.86 -16.81
N TYR A 508 -9.90 -7.60 -16.85
CA TYR A 508 -10.34 -6.62 -17.85
C TYR A 508 -9.91 -7.06 -19.25
N GLU A 509 -8.62 -7.26 -19.48
CA GLU A 509 -8.05 -7.70 -20.78
C GLU A 509 -8.63 -9.03 -21.30
N ILE A 510 -9.08 -9.94 -20.42
CA ILE A 510 -9.73 -11.20 -20.80
C ILE A 510 -11.16 -10.94 -21.29
N ILE A 511 -11.89 -10.04 -20.64
CA ILE A 511 -13.27 -9.69 -21.02
C ILE A 511 -13.28 -8.76 -22.25
N GLU A 512 -12.22 -7.98 -22.45
CA GLU A 512 -11.93 -7.22 -23.66
C GLU A 512 -11.63 -8.15 -24.86
N GLU A 513 -10.77 -9.16 -24.69
CA GLU A 513 -10.38 -10.13 -25.73
C GLU A 513 -11.53 -11.10 -26.11
N TYR A 514 -12.32 -11.56 -25.14
CA TYR A 514 -13.32 -12.62 -25.34
C TYR A 514 -14.79 -12.19 -25.16
N GLY A 515 -15.04 -10.93 -24.80
CA GLY A 515 -16.39 -10.44 -24.50
C GLY A 515 -16.99 -11.00 -23.21
N ARG A 516 -18.32 -11.08 -23.15
CA ARG A 516 -19.08 -11.56 -21.98
C ARG A 516 -18.75 -13.03 -21.68
N LEU A 517 -18.21 -13.32 -20.49
CA LEU A 517 -17.76 -14.66 -20.09
C LEU A 517 -18.32 -15.12 -18.73
N PRO A 518 -18.61 -16.42 -18.54
CA PRO A 518 -18.95 -16.98 -17.23
C PRO A 518 -17.73 -17.05 -16.30
N ILE A 519 -17.94 -16.93 -14.98
CA ILE A 519 -16.86 -16.90 -13.96
C ILE A 519 -15.85 -18.04 -14.15
N GLN A 520 -16.33 -19.26 -14.40
CA GLN A 520 -15.47 -20.43 -14.59
C GLN A 520 -14.46 -20.25 -15.75
N ARG A 521 -14.88 -19.67 -16.88
CA ARG A 521 -14.00 -19.49 -18.04
C ARG A 521 -12.95 -18.40 -17.79
N ILE A 522 -13.30 -17.37 -17.03
CA ILE A 522 -12.37 -16.32 -16.61
C ILE A 522 -11.30 -16.88 -15.67
N VAL A 523 -11.67 -17.73 -14.70
CA VAL A 523 -10.71 -18.42 -13.82
C VAL A 523 -9.76 -19.33 -14.60
N GLU A 524 -10.24 -19.98 -15.66
CA GLU A 524 -9.39 -20.76 -16.57
C GLU A 524 -8.39 -19.87 -17.31
N LEU A 525 -8.86 -18.83 -18.00
CA LEU A 525 -8.02 -17.91 -18.78
C LEU A 525 -7.01 -17.14 -17.91
N LEU A 526 -7.38 -16.76 -16.68
CA LEU A 526 -6.45 -16.18 -15.70
C LEU A 526 -5.32 -17.17 -15.36
N GLY A 527 -5.66 -18.45 -15.19
CA GLY A 527 -4.70 -19.52 -14.94
C GLY A 527 -3.82 -19.82 -16.16
N ASP A 528 -4.40 -19.83 -17.36
CA ASP A 528 -3.68 -20.10 -18.61
C ASP A 528 -2.67 -18.96 -18.91
N ARG A 529 -3.07 -17.68 -18.77
CA ARG A 529 -2.14 -16.53 -18.83
C ARG A 529 -1.09 -16.57 -17.72
N ALA A 530 -1.41 -17.06 -16.51
CA ALA A 530 -0.45 -17.20 -15.42
C ALA A 530 0.62 -18.28 -15.65
N VAL A 531 0.32 -19.29 -16.47
CA VAL A 531 1.29 -20.30 -16.92
C VAL A 531 2.19 -19.72 -18.01
N GLN A 532 1.62 -18.94 -18.95
CA GLN A 532 2.36 -18.27 -20.03
C GLN A 532 3.43 -17.31 -19.47
N GLU A 533 3.01 -16.37 -18.62
CA GLU A 533 3.89 -15.36 -18.01
C GLU A 533 4.74 -15.92 -16.84
N LYS A 534 4.51 -17.18 -16.42
CA LYS A 534 5.20 -17.87 -15.32
C LYS A 534 5.18 -17.13 -13.98
N ASP A 535 4.22 -16.25 -13.78
CA ASP A 535 4.18 -15.29 -12.66
C ASP A 535 3.27 -15.71 -11.49
N ASN A 536 2.78 -16.96 -11.51
CA ASN A 536 2.08 -17.59 -10.40
C ASN A 536 3.00 -18.60 -9.68
N PRO A 537 3.14 -18.53 -8.34
CA PRO A 537 4.09 -19.33 -7.56
C PRO A 537 3.72 -20.82 -7.45
N HIS A 538 2.74 -21.29 -8.21
CA HIS A 538 2.35 -22.70 -8.33
C HIS A 538 2.57 -23.27 -9.74
N VAL A 539 3.13 -22.49 -10.67
CA VAL A 539 3.68 -23.00 -11.92
C VAL A 539 4.98 -23.76 -11.62
N PRO A 540 5.09 -25.07 -11.91
CA PRO A 540 6.28 -25.85 -11.60
C PRO A 540 7.43 -25.58 -12.58
N GLU A 541 8.59 -25.20 -12.06
CA GLU A 541 9.82 -25.04 -12.85
C GLU A 541 10.22 -26.33 -13.57
N GLY A 542 10.78 -26.19 -14.78
CA GLY A 542 11.39 -27.29 -15.54
C GLY A 542 10.44 -28.37 -16.07
N ARG A 543 9.11 -28.24 -15.93
CA ARG A 543 8.13 -29.20 -16.47
C ARG A 543 7.50 -28.74 -17.78
N ALA A 544 7.39 -29.66 -18.74
CA ALA A 544 6.76 -29.42 -20.04
C ALA A 544 5.23 -29.60 -20.05
N TRP A 545 4.63 -30.11 -18.97
CA TRP A 545 3.18 -30.25 -18.81
C TRP A 545 2.74 -30.06 -17.36
N LEU A 546 1.48 -29.70 -17.18
CA LEU A 546 0.85 -29.48 -15.88
C LEU A 546 -0.13 -30.61 -15.55
N THR A 547 -0.04 -31.16 -14.34
CA THR A 547 -1.07 -32.07 -13.83
C THR A 547 -2.34 -31.32 -13.48
N ASP A 548 -3.47 -32.01 -13.32
CA ASP A 548 -4.71 -31.36 -12.88
C ASP A 548 -4.61 -30.86 -11.43
N GLU A 549 -3.72 -31.41 -10.60
CA GLU A 549 -3.42 -30.81 -9.29
C GLU A 549 -2.69 -29.48 -9.43
N ASP A 550 -1.69 -29.38 -10.33
CA ASP A 550 -0.98 -28.12 -10.61
C ASP A 550 -1.97 -27.06 -11.14
N LYS A 551 -2.83 -27.42 -12.11
CA LYS A 551 -3.89 -26.54 -12.64
C LYS A 551 -4.86 -26.09 -11.55
N ASN A 552 -5.29 -26.98 -10.65
CA ASN A 552 -6.21 -26.63 -9.57
C ASN A 552 -5.55 -25.71 -8.52
N ARG A 553 -4.25 -25.87 -8.24
CA ARG A 553 -3.49 -24.95 -7.37
C ARG A 553 -3.35 -23.57 -8.00
N ILE A 554 -3.02 -23.49 -9.29
CA ILE A 554 -2.92 -22.23 -10.05
C ILE A 554 -4.28 -21.52 -10.08
N ARG A 555 -5.34 -22.21 -10.52
CA ARG A 555 -6.69 -21.66 -10.65
C ARG A 555 -7.29 -21.20 -9.32
N ALA A 556 -7.13 -21.97 -8.24
CA ALA A 556 -7.55 -21.56 -6.90
C ALA A 556 -6.86 -20.26 -6.41
N TRP A 557 -5.60 -20.08 -6.82
CA TRP A 557 -4.79 -18.92 -6.46
C TRP A 557 -5.18 -17.67 -7.26
N GLU A 558 -5.51 -17.80 -8.55
CA GLU A 558 -6.07 -16.71 -9.37
C GLU A 558 -7.53 -16.38 -9.02
N GLU A 559 -8.34 -17.37 -8.68
CA GLU A 559 -9.76 -17.20 -8.33
C GLU A 559 -9.96 -16.44 -7.01
N ALA A 560 -9.06 -16.60 -6.03
CA ALA A 560 -9.23 -16.01 -4.69
C ALA A 560 -9.39 -14.47 -4.68
N PRO A 561 -8.50 -13.67 -5.32
CA PRO A 561 -8.71 -12.23 -5.45
C PRO A 561 -9.93 -11.87 -6.30
N LEU A 562 -10.26 -12.63 -7.35
CA LEU A 562 -11.45 -12.40 -8.17
C LEU A 562 -12.75 -12.53 -7.34
N LEU A 563 -12.87 -13.57 -6.51
CA LEU A 563 -14.04 -13.73 -5.64
C LEU A 563 -14.13 -12.65 -4.55
N ASP A 564 -13.02 -12.16 -4.01
CA ASP A 564 -13.06 -11.03 -3.08
C ASP A 564 -13.58 -9.76 -3.78
N ASP A 565 -13.22 -9.53 -5.06
CA ASP A 565 -13.67 -8.38 -5.87
C ASP A 565 -15.16 -8.47 -6.31
N ILE A 566 -15.68 -9.67 -6.64
CA ILE A 566 -17.06 -9.87 -7.15
C ILE A 566 -18.06 -10.41 -6.11
N SER A 567 -17.63 -10.85 -4.92
CA SER A 567 -18.52 -11.46 -3.90
C SER A 567 -18.37 -10.89 -2.47
N THR A 568 -17.58 -9.83 -2.24
CA THR A 568 -17.57 -9.13 -0.94
C THR A 568 -18.24 -7.76 -0.99
N THR A 569 -19.00 -7.43 0.05
CA THR A 569 -19.61 -6.11 0.22
C THR A 569 -18.50 -5.11 0.46
N ALA A 570 -18.40 -4.11 -0.41
CA ALA A 570 -17.21 -3.27 -0.56
C ALA A 570 -16.78 -2.52 0.72
N GLY A 571 -15.83 -3.09 1.46
CA GLY A 571 -14.98 -2.34 2.39
C GLY A 571 -13.84 -1.61 1.68
N TYR A 572 -13.62 -1.89 0.39
CA TYR A 572 -12.48 -1.47 -0.42
C TYR A 572 -13.04 -0.92 -1.75
N ARG A 573 -12.73 0.35 -2.08
CA ARG A 573 -13.37 1.07 -3.19
C ARG A 573 -12.98 0.54 -4.57
N ALA A 574 -11.71 0.15 -4.74
CA ALA A 574 -11.12 -0.16 -6.04
C ALA A 574 -11.29 -1.65 -6.43
N THR A 575 -12.51 -2.19 -6.44
CA THR A 575 -12.77 -3.48 -7.12
C THR A 575 -13.30 -3.21 -8.53
N ILE A 576 -13.03 -4.10 -9.49
CA ILE A 576 -13.42 -3.91 -10.91
C ILE A 576 -14.91 -3.58 -11.11
N VAL A 577 -15.79 -4.11 -10.25
CA VAL A 577 -17.23 -3.83 -10.27
C VAL A 577 -17.58 -2.46 -9.68
N ASN A 578 -16.86 -2.01 -8.63
CA ASN A 578 -17.14 -0.73 -7.96
C ASN A 578 -16.55 0.49 -8.67
N VAL A 579 -15.50 0.31 -9.47
CA VAL A 579 -14.94 1.37 -10.34
C VAL A 579 -15.62 1.44 -11.70
N GLY A 580 -16.64 0.61 -11.95
CA GLY A 580 -17.42 0.62 -13.18
C GLY A 580 -16.79 -0.10 -14.37
N LEU A 581 -15.59 -0.69 -14.24
CA LEU A 581 -14.91 -1.36 -15.37
C LEU A 581 -15.59 -2.68 -15.79
N VAL A 582 -16.12 -3.45 -14.84
CA VAL A 582 -16.70 -4.78 -15.10
C VAL A 582 -18.10 -4.92 -14.51
N GLY A 583 -19.08 -5.07 -15.40
CA GLY A 583 -20.45 -5.39 -15.08
C GLY A 583 -20.64 -6.85 -14.67
N VAL A 584 -21.66 -7.10 -13.85
CA VAL A 584 -22.14 -8.46 -13.52
C VAL A 584 -23.51 -8.65 -14.14
N ARG A 585 -23.73 -9.80 -14.77
CA ARG A 585 -24.99 -10.20 -15.41
C ARG A 585 -25.43 -11.58 -14.94
N TYR A 586 -26.74 -11.80 -14.97
CA TYR A 586 -27.38 -13.09 -14.69
C TYR A 586 -27.98 -13.61 -15.99
N SER A 587 -27.43 -14.69 -16.53
CA SER A 587 -27.75 -15.17 -17.89
C SER A 587 -29.22 -15.57 -17.99
N HIS A 588 -29.96 -15.02 -18.97
CA HIS A 588 -31.37 -15.31 -19.23
C HIS A 588 -32.34 -14.95 -18.08
N LEU A 589 -31.99 -14.02 -17.18
CA LEU A 589 -32.88 -13.56 -16.11
C LEU A 589 -34.08 -12.78 -16.67
N ASP A 590 -33.83 -11.96 -17.68
CA ASP A 590 -34.79 -11.28 -18.53
C ASP A 590 -35.71 -12.27 -19.25
N GLU A 591 -35.15 -13.23 -19.99
CA GLU A 591 -35.91 -14.28 -20.69
C GLU A 591 -36.79 -15.11 -19.73
N TYR A 592 -36.25 -15.47 -18.56
CA TYR A 592 -36.98 -16.23 -17.54
C TYR A 592 -38.12 -15.42 -16.89
N VAL A 593 -37.88 -14.15 -16.58
CA VAL A 593 -38.95 -13.27 -16.06
C VAL A 593 -40.01 -13.00 -17.12
N GLU A 594 -39.63 -12.91 -18.40
CA GLU A 594 -40.61 -12.80 -19.48
C GLU A 594 -41.44 -14.08 -19.65
N ALA A 595 -40.82 -15.25 -19.66
CA ALA A 595 -41.50 -16.53 -19.87
C ALA A 595 -42.34 -17.01 -18.67
N MET A 596 -41.93 -16.72 -17.44
CA MET A 596 -42.51 -17.30 -16.22
C MET A 596 -43.07 -16.28 -15.22
N GLY A 597 -42.84 -14.97 -15.41
CA GLY A 597 -43.11 -13.96 -14.40
C GLY A 597 -44.58 -13.53 -14.24
N ASP A 598 -45.48 -13.84 -15.17
CA ASP A 598 -46.84 -13.25 -15.22
C ASP A 598 -47.65 -13.37 -13.91
N SER A 599 -47.68 -14.56 -13.28
CA SER A 599 -48.43 -14.77 -12.04
C SER A 599 -47.85 -13.95 -10.89
N GLN A 600 -46.53 -13.97 -10.72
CA GLN A 600 -45.84 -13.29 -9.63
C GLN A 600 -45.80 -11.77 -9.81
N ALA A 601 -45.66 -11.29 -11.05
CA ALA A 601 -45.79 -9.86 -11.37
C ALA A 601 -47.18 -9.34 -11.01
N GLY A 602 -48.23 -10.09 -11.35
CA GLY A 602 -49.61 -9.81 -10.96
C GLY A 602 -49.83 -9.84 -9.44
N GLU A 603 -49.36 -10.88 -8.76
CA GLU A 603 -49.42 -11.01 -7.29
C GLU A 603 -48.70 -9.87 -6.55
N TRP A 604 -47.58 -9.37 -7.09
CA TRP A 604 -46.78 -8.32 -6.46
C TRP A 604 -47.17 -6.89 -6.90
N GLY A 605 -48.12 -6.77 -7.83
CA GLY A 605 -48.63 -5.49 -8.32
C GLY A 605 -47.64 -4.70 -9.19
N ILE A 606 -46.80 -5.39 -9.97
CA ILE A 606 -45.73 -4.79 -10.78
C ILE A 606 -45.71 -5.35 -12.22
N ASN A 607 -44.96 -4.71 -13.12
CA ASN A 607 -44.69 -5.26 -14.45
C ASN A 607 -43.41 -6.13 -14.45
N LYS A 608 -43.20 -6.88 -15.54
CA LYS A 608 -42.08 -7.81 -15.69
C LYS A 608 -40.70 -7.13 -15.64
N LYS A 609 -40.52 -5.94 -16.24
CA LYS A 609 -39.26 -5.18 -16.18
C LYS A 609 -38.92 -4.73 -14.74
N HIS A 610 -39.93 -4.35 -13.95
CA HIS A 610 -39.76 -4.06 -12.52
C HIS A 610 -39.46 -5.34 -11.71
N MET A 611 -40.06 -6.47 -12.07
CA MET A 611 -39.80 -7.78 -11.46
C MET A 611 -38.36 -8.25 -11.71
N GLU A 612 -37.86 -8.14 -12.95
CA GLU A 612 -36.47 -8.44 -13.31
C GLU A 612 -35.49 -7.55 -12.53
N HIS A 613 -35.74 -6.24 -12.46
CA HIS A 613 -34.92 -5.32 -11.68
C HIS A 613 -34.86 -5.69 -10.19
N ILE A 614 -35.99 -6.03 -9.57
CA ILE A 614 -36.05 -6.48 -8.16
C ILE A 614 -35.28 -7.80 -8.00
N CYS A 615 -35.49 -8.77 -8.90
CA CYS A 615 -34.79 -10.06 -8.91
C CYS A 615 -33.27 -9.87 -8.97
N ARG A 616 -32.79 -9.02 -9.90
CA ARG A 616 -31.37 -8.66 -10.04
C ARG A 616 -30.80 -8.04 -8.76
N CYS A 617 -31.52 -7.09 -8.14
CA CYS A 617 -31.10 -6.48 -6.88
C CYS A 617 -31.06 -7.47 -5.70
N ILE A 618 -31.95 -8.47 -5.66
CA ILE A 618 -31.91 -9.54 -4.65
C ILE A 618 -30.69 -10.44 -4.88
N LEU A 619 -30.44 -10.88 -6.12
CA LEU A 619 -29.28 -11.70 -6.47
C LEU A 619 -27.96 -10.99 -6.15
N ASP A 620 -27.85 -9.70 -6.45
CA ASP A 620 -26.68 -8.89 -6.12
C ASP A 620 -26.45 -8.75 -4.61
N GLU A 621 -27.49 -8.46 -3.82
CA GLU A 621 -27.38 -8.38 -2.36
C GLU A 621 -26.96 -9.73 -1.74
N ILE A 622 -27.38 -10.86 -2.32
CA ILE A 622 -26.95 -12.20 -1.90
C ILE A 622 -25.48 -12.45 -2.35
N ARG A 623 -25.13 -12.14 -3.60
CA ARG A 623 -23.79 -12.29 -4.18
C ARG A 623 -22.73 -11.54 -3.38
N VAL A 624 -22.93 -10.24 -3.12
CA VAL A 624 -21.96 -9.41 -2.37
C VAL A 624 -21.90 -9.75 -0.88
N ARG A 625 -22.82 -10.59 -0.38
CA ARG A 625 -22.75 -11.18 0.97
C ARG A 625 -21.90 -12.46 1.01
N SER A 626 -21.19 -12.76 -0.08
CA SER A 626 -20.37 -13.95 -0.33
C SER A 626 -21.16 -15.26 -0.33
N CYS A 627 -22.46 -15.17 -0.61
CA CYS A 627 -23.36 -16.29 -0.74
C CYS A 627 -23.39 -16.75 -2.21
N LEU A 628 -22.23 -17.15 -2.74
CA LEU A 628 -22.01 -17.52 -4.14
C LEU A 628 -21.44 -18.94 -4.22
N SER A 629 -21.98 -19.77 -5.12
CA SER A 629 -21.75 -21.23 -5.14
C SER A 629 -20.43 -21.69 -5.75
N ARG A 630 -19.34 -20.93 -5.58
CA ARG A 630 -17.97 -21.38 -5.92
C ARG A 630 -17.40 -22.20 -4.77
N ASP A 631 -16.73 -23.31 -5.06
CA ASP A 631 -16.31 -24.28 -4.02
C ASP A 631 -15.42 -23.66 -2.94
N MET A 632 -14.52 -22.74 -3.29
CA MET A 632 -13.71 -22.02 -2.30
C MET A 632 -14.56 -21.27 -1.25
N LEU A 633 -15.76 -20.81 -1.59
CA LEU A 633 -16.70 -20.14 -0.67
C LEU A 633 -17.59 -21.11 0.11
N ARG A 634 -17.52 -22.42 -0.17
CA ARG A 634 -18.38 -23.44 0.46
C ARG A 634 -17.80 -24.09 1.72
N TYR A 635 -16.49 -23.98 1.96
CA TYR A 635 -15.83 -24.64 3.10
C TYR A 635 -15.20 -23.65 4.11
N ASN A 636 -15.25 -24.03 5.39
CA ASN A 636 -14.45 -23.45 6.46
C ASN A 636 -13.04 -24.12 6.48
N PRO A 637 -11.92 -23.37 6.57
CA PRO A 637 -10.56 -23.93 6.61
C PRO A 637 -10.25 -24.92 7.74
N LEU A 638 -11.10 -24.99 8.78
CA LEU A 638 -10.98 -25.97 9.87
C LEU A 638 -11.63 -27.33 9.57
N HIS A 639 -12.40 -27.45 8.49
CA HIS A 639 -13.12 -28.68 8.15
C HIS A 639 -12.17 -29.78 7.68
N SER A 640 -12.45 -31.05 8.03
CA SER A 640 -11.62 -32.20 7.65
C SER A 640 -11.54 -32.39 6.13
N ALA A 641 -12.64 -32.15 5.42
CA ALA A 641 -12.72 -32.23 3.96
C ALA A 641 -12.28 -30.94 3.22
N TYR A 642 -11.57 -30.02 3.87
CA TYR A 642 -11.12 -28.77 3.23
C TYR A 642 -10.08 -29.05 2.12
N PRO A 643 -10.37 -28.72 0.83
CA PRO A 643 -9.47 -29.04 -0.28
C PRO A 643 -8.07 -28.44 -0.11
N GLN A 644 -7.04 -29.29 -0.21
CA GLN A 644 -5.66 -28.92 0.13
C GLN A 644 -5.11 -27.78 -0.76
N HIS A 645 -5.56 -27.68 -2.02
CA HIS A 645 -5.14 -26.61 -2.93
C HIS A 645 -5.68 -25.22 -2.54
N PHE A 646 -6.85 -25.11 -1.89
CA PHE A 646 -7.36 -23.82 -1.39
C PHE A 646 -6.51 -23.24 -0.24
N LYS A 647 -5.83 -24.08 0.54
CA LYS A 647 -4.99 -23.64 1.67
C LYS A 647 -3.84 -22.72 1.25
N LEU A 648 -3.44 -22.77 -0.02
CA LEU A 648 -2.40 -21.92 -0.60
C LEU A 648 -2.87 -20.47 -0.83
N ALA A 649 -4.18 -20.23 -0.91
CA ALA A 649 -4.81 -18.91 -1.03
C ALA A 649 -5.38 -18.36 0.30
N ASP A 650 -5.57 -19.19 1.33
CA ASP A 650 -6.23 -18.83 2.60
C ASP A 650 -5.58 -17.69 3.41
N TRP A 651 -4.31 -17.35 3.13
CA TRP A 651 -3.61 -16.26 3.79
C TRP A 651 -3.98 -14.87 3.26
N GLU A 652 -4.62 -14.81 2.08
CA GLU A 652 -5.09 -13.60 1.39
C GLU A 652 -6.58 -13.33 1.64
N ARG A 653 -7.40 -14.39 1.62
CA ARG A 653 -8.87 -14.33 1.62
C ARG A 653 -9.45 -13.53 2.81
N ARG A 654 -10.36 -12.59 2.50
CA ARG A 654 -11.17 -11.90 3.52
C ARG A 654 -12.23 -12.80 4.15
N ILE A 655 -12.78 -13.73 3.37
CA ILE A 655 -13.85 -14.65 3.81
C ILE A 655 -13.24 -15.94 4.35
N LYS A 656 -13.40 -16.21 5.65
CA LYS A 656 -12.90 -17.42 6.34
C LYS A 656 -13.98 -18.37 6.86
N GLN A 657 -15.25 -18.02 6.64
CA GLN A 657 -16.42 -18.83 6.99
C GLN A 657 -17.36 -18.81 5.78
N PRO A 658 -17.90 -19.96 5.34
CA PRO A 658 -18.86 -20.00 4.24
C PRO A 658 -20.13 -19.24 4.63
N GLN A 659 -20.71 -18.52 3.66
CA GLN A 659 -21.89 -17.67 3.84
C GLN A 659 -23.01 -18.12 2.91
N ALA A 660 -24.25 -18.05 3.38
CA ALA A 660 -25.46 -18.37 2.62
C ALA A 660 -26.70 -17.69 3.21
N PHE A 661 -27.84 -17.85 2.55
CA PHE A 661 -29.16 -17.49 3.06
C PHE A 661 -29.94 -18.71 3.59
N ALA A 662 -30.89 -18.44 4.48
CA ALA A 662 -31.69 -19.45 5.17
C ALA A 662 -32.47 -20.38 4.20
N ALA A 663 -32.46 -21.67 4.50
CA ALA A 663 -33.15 -22.71 3.74
C ALA A 663 -33.65 -23.83 4.66
N ASP A 664 -34.66 -24.58 4.23
CA ASP A 664 -35.08 -25.82 4.89
C ASP A 664 -34.12 -26.99 4.56
N THR A 665 -34.36 -28.16 5.17
CA THR A 665 -33.56 -29.38 4.93
C THR A 665 -33.65 -29.89 3.48
N ASN A 666 -34.70 -29.55 2.75
CA ASN A 666 -34.90 -29.91 1.34
C ASN A 666 -34.16 -28.95 0.40
N GLY A 667 -33.84 -27.73 0.85
CA GLY A 667 -33.23 -26.66 0.06
C GLY A 667 -34.21 -25.58 -0.41
N ASN A 668 -35.42 -25.52 0.14
CA ASN A 668 -36.40 -24.45 -0.13
C ASN A 668 -36.03 -23.18 0.65
N PRO A 669 -36.35 -21.97 0.17
CA PRO A 669 -36.06 -20.73 0.88
C PRO A 669 -36.81 -20.64 2.21
N LEU A 670 -36.13 -20.11 3.24
CA LEU A 670 -36.77 -19.68 4.49
C LEU A 670 -36.58 -18.17 4.69
N PRO A 671 -37.56 -17.48 5.31
CA PRO A 671 -37.43 -16.05 5.58
C PRO A 671 -36.34 -15.80 6.64
N TYR A 672 -36.20 -16.71 7.60
CA TYR A 672 -35.16 -16.72 8.64
C TYR A 672 -34.91 -18.15 9.16
N ILE A 673 -33.78 -18.37 9.82
CA ILE A 673 -33.41 -19.62 10.52
C ILE A 673 -32.95 -19.33 11.96
N GLU A 674 -33.08 -20.27 12.90
CA GLU A 674 -32.58 -20.10 14.26
C GLU A 674 -31.08 -20.37 14.41
N SER A 675 -30.43 -19.62 15.30
CA SER A 675 -28.95 -19.57 15.35
C SER A 675 -28.32 -20.86 15.88
N ASN A 676 -29.10 -21.73 16.50
CA ASN A 676 -28.76 -23.08 16.95
C ASN A 676 -28.97 -24.16 15.87
N GLU A 677 -29.68 -23.85 14.78
CA GLU A 677 -29.89 -24.73 13.62
C GLU A 677 -28.76 -24.57 12.58
N VAL A 678 -27.94 -23.51 12.71
CA VAL A 678 -26.80 -23.23 11.85
C VAL A 678 -25.54 -23.95 12.37
N PRO A 679 -24.90 -24.84 11.58
CA PRO A 679 -23.67 -25.53 11.98
C PRO A 679 -22.52 -24.58 12.34
N GLN A 680 -21.75 -24.93 13.38
CA GLN A 680 -20.68 -24.07 13.90
C GLN A 680 -19.66 -23.73 12.79
N GLY A 681 -19.42 -22.43 12.57
CA GLY A 681 -18.45 -21.95 11.60
C GLY A 681 -18.99 -21.73 10.19
N ILE A 682 -20.30 -21.94 9.97
CA ILE A 682 -21.07 -21.39 8.84
C ILE A 682 -21.74 -20.10 9.31
N LYS A 683 -21.91 -19.11 8.41
CA LYS A 683 -22.62 -17.85 8.70
C LYS A 683 -23.81 -17.67 7.76
N VAL A 684 -24.98 -18.13 8.21
CA VAL A 684 -26.25 -17.99 7.48
C VAL A 684 -26.86 -16.60 7.74
N GLN A 685 -27.53 -16.05 6.73
CA GLN A 685 -28.16 -14.74 6.74
C GLN A 685 -29.65 -14.89 6.44
N ASN A 686 -30.48 -14.13 7.16
CA ASN A 686 -31.93 -14.18 6.97
C ASN A 686 -32.33 -13.22 5.85
N ALA A 687 -33.29 -13.61 5.01
CA ALA A 687 -33.87 -12.71 4.01
C ALA A 687 -34.80 -11.67 4.66
N TRP A 688 -35.48 -12.07 5.74
CA TRP A 688 -36.44 -11.29 6.51
C TRP A 688 -36.09 -11.21 8.00
N ARG A 689 -36.65 -10.22 8.71
CA ARG A 689 -36.49 -10.03 10.15
C ARG A 689 -37.30 -11.07 10.93
N LYS A 690 -36.67 -11.68 11.95
CA LYS A 690 -37.33 -12.62 12.87
C LYS A 690 -38.46 -11.94 13.67
N PRO A 691 -39.58 -12.63 13.94
CA PRO A 691 -40.61 -12.15 14.86
C PRO A 691 -40.02 -11.71 16.20
N LYS A 692 -40.57 -10.64 16.77
CA LYS A 692 -40.19 -10.07 18.09
C LYS A 692 -38.73 -9.60 18.22
N THR A 693 -37.92 -9.60 17.16
CA THR A 693 -36.56 -9.02 17.19
C THR A 693 -36.58 -7.53 16.84
N GLY A 694 -35.92 -6.71 17.66
CA GLY A 694 -35.78 -5.28 17.44
C GLY A 694 -34.67 -4.93 16.45
N GLY A 695 -34.83 -3.83 15.71
CA GLY A 695 -33.81 -3.29 14.79
C GLY A 695 -34.24 -3.27 13.32
N LYS A 696 -33.28 -2.92 12.46
CA LYS A 696 -33.45 -2.84 11.00
C LYS A 696 -33.63 -4.23 10.39
N GLY A 697 -34.47 -4.34 9.37
CA GLY A 697 -34.57 -5.56 8.55
C GLY A 697 -33.26 -5.91 7.83
N PRO A 698 -33.09 -7.16 7.36
CA PRO A 698 -31.92 -7.60 6.59
C PRO A 698 -31.70 -6.84 5.28
N GLY A 699 -30.75 -7.34 4.47
CA GLY A 699 -30.47 -6.86 3.12
C GLY A 699 -31.69 -6.92 2.19
N PRO A 700 -32.10 -8.13 1.77
CA PRO A 700 -33.19 -8.31 0.81
C PRO A 700 -34.51 -7.67 1.22
N GLN A 701 -34.95 -7.86 2.48
CA GLN A 701 -36.14 -7.19 3.03
C GLN A 701 -36.16 -5.68 2.72
N ARG A 702 -35.12 -4.94 3.09
CA ARG A 702 -35.07 -3.48 2.89
C ARG A 702 -34.91 -3.04 1.44
N ILE A 703 -34.50 -3.94 0.54
CA ILE A 703 -34.46 -3.68 -0.90
C ILE A 703 -35.87 -3.84 -1.46
N VAL A 704 -36.56 -4.94 -1.15
CA VAL A 704 -37.92 -5.22 -1.62
C VAL A 704 -38.94 -4.23 -1.03
N GLU A 705 -38.87 -3.94 0.28
CA GLU A 705 -39.65 -2.88 0.93
C GLU A 705 -39.49 -1.52 0.24
N HIS A 706 -38.27 -1.20 -0.23
CA HIS A 706 -37.99 0.09 -0.86
C HIS A 706 -38.44 0.14 -2.33
N LEU A 707 -38.17 -0.92 -3.09
CA LEU A 707 -38.44 -0.96 -4.53
C LEU A 707 -39.94 -1.08 -4.81
N LEU A 708 -40.67 -1.99 -4.12
CA LEU A 708 -42.12 -2.11 -4.31
C LEU A 708 -42.84 -0.80 -3.94
N ALA A 709 -42.49 -0.19 -2.79
CA ALA A 709 -43.09 1.08 -2.36
C ALA A 709 -42.76 2.26 -3.29
N ALA A 710 -41.60 2.25 -3.97
CA ALA A 710 -41.24 3.27 -4.95
C ALA A 710 -41.92 3.07 -6.32
N ILE A 711 -42.28 1.81 -6.64
CA ILE A 711 -42.86 1.40 -7.93
C ILE A 711 -44.40 1.35 -7.88
N GLY A 712 -45.00 1.30 -6.68
CA GLY A 712 -46.45 1.20 -6.48
C GLY A 712 -46.98 -0.24 -6.34
N GLY A 713 -46.08 -1.21 -6.08
CA GLY A 713 -46.44 -2.61 -5.80
C GLY A 713 -46.95 -2.83 -4.36
N ILE A 714 -47.17 -4.10 -4.01
CA ILE A 714 -47.70 -4.49 -2.68
C ILE A 714 -46.76 -4.15 -1.52
N GLU A 715 -47.30 -4.07 -0.30
CA GLU A 715 -46.49 -4.13 0.92
C GLU A 715 -45.97 -5.59 1.10
N PRO A 716 -44.65 -5.83 1.08
CA PRO A 716 -44.10 -7.19 1.08
C PRO A 716 -44.14 -7.85 2.46
N THR A 717 -44.38 -9.15 2.47
CA THR A 717 -44.41 -10.00 3.68
C THR A 717 -43.23 -10.99 3.69
N PRO A 718 -42.99 -11.74 4.79
CA PRO A 718 -42.03 -12.85 4.79
C PRO A 718 -42.33 -13.87 3.68
N GLU A 719 -43.61 -14.10 3.37
CA GLU A 719 -44.09 -15.03 2.35
C GLU A 719 -43.81 -14.49 0.94
N THR A 720 -43.99 -13.18 0.70
CA THR A 720 -43.55 -12.52 -0.55
C THR A 720 -42.06 -12.74 -0.80
N MET A 721 -41.24 -12.58 0.25
CA MET A 721 -39.78 -12.81 0.16
C MET A 721 -39.44 -14.28 -0.13
N VAL A 722 -40.16 -15.24 0.47
CA VAL A 722 -40.00 -16.68 0.16
C VAL A 722 -40.40 -16.96 -1.29
N ALA A 723 -41.49 -16.40 -1.79
CA ALA A 723 -41.93 -16.55 -3.18
C ALA A 723 -40.90 -15.99 -4.18
N MET A 724 -40.35 -14.80 -3.92
CA MET A 724 -39.25 -14.21 -4.71
C MET A 724 -38.01 -15.11 -4.76
N LEU A 725 -37.59 -15.67 -3.61
CA LEU A 725 -36.45 -16.57 -3.55
C LEU A 725 -36.74 -17.96 -4.15
N ALA A 726 -38.00 -18.41 -4.16
CA ALA A 726 -38.43 -19.65 -4.80
C ALA A 726 -38.40 -19.51 -6.32
N PHE A 727 -38.99 -18.44 -6.86
CA PHE A 727 -38.92 -18.09 -8.28
C PHE A 727 -37.46 -18.02 -8.79
N LEU A 728 -36.58 -17.33 -8.06
CA LEU A 728 -35.15 -17.28 -8.38
C LEU A 728 -34.42 -18.63 -8.26
N LYS A 729 -34.84 -19.52 -7.37
CA LYS A 729 -34.30 -20.89 -7.24
C LYS A 729 -34.74 -21.78 -8.39
N ASP A 730 -36.01 -21.69 -8.78
CA ASP A 730 -36.61 -22.57 -9.77
C ASP A 730 -36.23 -22.16 -11.20
N GLY A 731 -35.91 -20.87 -11.43
CA GLY A 731 -35.16 -20.38 -12.59
C GLY A 731 -33.65 -20.69 -12.58
N GLY A 732 -33.13 -21.33 -11.52
CA GLY A 732 -31.73 -21.74 -11.43
C GLY A 732 -30.71 -20.66 -11.04
N PHE A 733 -31.15 -19.45 -10.69
CA PHE A 733 -30.28 -18.35 -10.25
C PHE A 733 -29.82 -18.51 -8.79
N LEU A 734 -30.64 -19.16 -7.96
CA LEU A 734 -30.27 -19.61 -6.61
C LEU A 734 -30.20 -21.14 -6.56
N GLN A 735 -29.29 -21.67 -5.75
CA GLN A 735 -29.23 -23.11 -5.47
C GLN A 735 -29.00 -23.42 -3.99
N ALA A 736 -29.55 -24.56 -3.56
CA ALA A 736 -29.39 -25.11 -2.22
C ALA A 736 -28.06 -25.88 -2.09
N ALA A 737 -26.97 -25.13 -1.91
CA ALA A 737 -25.62 -25.63 -1.81
C ALA A 737 -25.35 -26.30 -0.44
N GLU A 738 -24.56 -27.38 -0.44
CA GLU A 738 -23.99 -27.91 0.80
C GLU A 738 -22.77 -27.07 1.21
N LEU A 739 -22.78 -26.58 2.45
CA LEU A 739 -21.72 -25.81 3.09
C LEU A 739 -21.11 -26.56 4.26
N PHE A 740 -19.79 -26.43 4.42
CA PHE A 740 -19.01 -27.15 5.44
C PHE A 740 -18.51 -26.18 6.52
N GLY A 741 -19.04 -26.31 7.72
CA GLY A 741 -18.61 -25.57 8.91
C GLY A 741 -17.28 -26.09 9.46
N ALA A 742 -16.98 -25.77 10.72
CA ALA A 742 -15.73 -26.18 11.37
C ALA A 742 -15.65 -27.70 11.65
N ARG A 743 -16.79 -28.41 11.62
CA ARG A 743 -16.91 -29.88 11.83
C ARG A 743 -18.07 -30.47 11.05
N ASP A 744 -19.23 -29.82 11.16
CA ASP A 744 -20.50 -30.29 10.59
C ASP A 744 -20.85 -29.50 9.32
N ARG A 745 -21.77 -30.04 8.52
CA ARG A 745 -22.22 -29.47 7.23
C ARG A 745 -23.73 -29.22 7.22
N GLY A 746 -24.19 -28.29 6.40
CA GLY A 746 -25.60 -27.96 6.25
C GLY A 746 -25.93 -27.42 4.85
N ARG A 747 -27.20 -27.44 4.48
CA ARG A 747 -27.67 -27.06 3.14
C ARG A 747 -28.36 -25.70 3.18
N PHE A 748 -27.89 -24.74 2.38
CA PHE A 748 -28.31 -23.34 2.44
C PHE A 748 -28.31 -22.68 1.06
N LEU A 749 -29.00 -21.54 0.91
CA LEU A 749 -29.11 -20.85 -0.39
C LEU A 749 -27.89 -20.00 -0.73
N GLN A 750 -27.35 -20.19 -1.93
CA GLN A 750 -26.36 -19.33 -2.56
C GLN A 750 -26.78 -19.00 -4.00
N VAL A 751 -26.32 -17.89 -4.54
CA VAL A 751 -26.40 -17.61 -5.98
C VAL A 751 -25.59 -18.67 -6.73
N LYS A 752 -26.18 -19.22 -7.79
CA LYS A 752 -25.52 -20.20 -8.65
C LYS A 752 -24.46 -19.49 -9.49
N ALA A 753 -23.20 -19.87 -9.31
CA ALA A 753 -22.08 -19.24 -10.00
C ALA A 753 -22.14 -19.39 -11.53
N ASP A 754 -22.69 -20.50 -12.02
CA ASP A 754 -22.84 -20.76 -13.47
C ASP A 754 -23.87 -19.85 -14.14
N ALA A 755 -24.78 -19.24 -13.36
CA ALA A 755 -25.73 -18.25 -13.86
C ALA A 755 -25.09 -16.85 -13.99
N ILE A 756 -23.86 -16.65 -13.50
CA ILE A 756 -23.18 -15.34 -13.55
C ILE A 756 -22.21 -15.26 -14.73
N GLN A 757 -22.36 -14.19 -15.49
CA GLN A 757 -21.40 -13.72 -16.49
C GLN A 757 -20.84 -12.36 -16.07
N LEU A 758 -19.58 -12.10 -16.44
CA LEU A 758 -18.94 -10.80 -16.35
C LEU A 758 -18.78 -10.23 -17.76
N GLU A 759 -18.95 -8.92 -17.90
CA GLU A 759 -18.71 -8.16 -19.13
C GLU A 759 -18.06 -6.82 -18.79
N LEU A 760 -17.45 -6.13 -19.76
CA LEU A 760 -17.11 -4.72 -19.57
C LEU A 760 -18.41 -3.93 -19.45
N CYS A 761 -18.42 -2.86 -18.66
CA CYS A 761 -19.45 -1.84 -18.86
C CYS A 761 -19.12 -1.09 -20.15
N SER A 762 -20.14 -0.66 -20.89
CA SER A 762 -19.97 0.47 -21.79
C SER A 762 -19.64 1.72 -20.98
N GLU A 763 -19.04 2.71 -21.63
CA GLU A 763 -19.05 4.10 -21.15
C GLU A 763 -20.50 4.62 -21.05
#